data_AF-A0A0S2ESR4-F1
#
_entry.id   AF-A0A0S2ESR4-F1
#
_cell.length_a   1.000
_cell.length_b   1.000
_cell.length_c   1.000
_cell.angle_alpha   90.00
_cell.angle_beta   90.00
_cell.angle_gamma   90.00
#
_symmetry.space_group_name_H-M   'P 1'
#
loop_
_entity.id
_entity.type
_entity.pdbx_description
1 polymer ?
#
loop_
_entity_poly.entity_id
_entity_poly.type
_entity_poly.pdbx_seq_one_letter_code
_entity_poly.pdbx_strand_id
1 'polypeptide(L)'
;MCVLCGNLLHQASGALAGDLSFQALGNADRGGTASNGKPSLASDAAGAQIGRYDLTWNGQGAGALGKAANLTYDFRTVAPSQMPGDTSGFSAFTPQQAAQAEIALQSWADVANLTFKHVSAGAATKAGAADSAQILFGNYSSGMAGAAAFTYLPANAGKSNLDGDGWYNSSYGYNTSPENLAFGRYVLTHEIGHALGLAHPGDYNVGTGTPTYASSAVYYEDSGQYTIMSYWSEMETGANFGGADPSSPMMDDISAIQRLYGANMNTRTGNDTYGFHSNTGRDFFSAASASSKLVFSVWDAGGQDTFDFSLYTQNQVIDLRDGSFSNVGGLVANVSIARGVVIENALGGAGDDRIIGNAADNVLRGNAGNDILIGGGGNDTLDGGAGMDTAVFSGTLASYVHQLAMNATVILHENGATDRAQSVERFEFSDGAVRLDASQPLFDPFFYLKTQRDVYASGSDALAHFQSYGAREGRDPNAYFSVSGYLAANRDVAAAGADPLRHFAAFGQKEGRDPSLAFDVKLYLKFNPDVAASGMGALEHFLLAGKAEGRASYKMIGDGLGADGFDATYYLFANPDVAAAHVDPRQHYTTSGYLEGRKPNALFDTRFYLKTNPDVAAAHVDPLAHYNASGWREGRDPAAAFHTADYLSKNTDVALAGINPMDHYLASGIYEGRGIADFSAMIS
;
A
#
# COMPACT_ATOMS: atom_id res chain seq x y z
N MET A 1 39.47 21.11 -16.92
CA MET A 1 39.11 20.59 -18.24
C MET A 1 38.95 19.09 -18.11
N CYS A 2 37.73 18.57 -18.27
CA CYS A 2 37.50 17.14 -18.44
C CYS A 2 37.73 16.85 -19.92
N VAL A 3 38.69 15.98 -20.28
CA VAL A 3 39.25 16.02 -21.65
C VAL A 3 38.60 15.03 -22.61
N LEU A 4 37.92 13.96 -22.19
CA LEU A 4 37.50 12.92 -23.16
C LEU A 4 36.26 12.12 -22.74
N CYS A 5 35.06 12.46 -23.23
CA CYS A 5 33.85 11.64 -23.12
C CYS A 5 33.68 10.72 -24.34
N GLY A 6 33.99 9.43 -24.20
CA GLY A 6 33.82 8.42 -25.26
C GLY A 6 32.58 7.54 -25.06
N ASN A 7 32.10 6.89 -26.12
CA ASN A 7 31.00 5.92 -26.03
C ASN A 7 31.49 4.58 -25.43
N LEU A 8 31.60 4.55 -24.09
CA LEU A 8 31.90 3.34 -23.31
C LEU A 8 30.65 2.73 -22.65
N LEU A 9 29.51 3.44 -22.65
CA LEU A 9 28.27 3.00 -22.00
C LEU A 9 27.70 1.67 -22.52
N HIS A 10 28.06 1.27 -23.74
CA HIS A 10 27.63 -0.02 -24.31
C HIS A 10 28.77 -1.04 -24.45
N GLN A 11 29.97 -0.73 -23.97
CA GLN A 11 31.05 -1.71 -23.88
C GLN A 11 30.90 -2.48 -22.56
N ALA A 12 29.95 -3.42 -22.53
CA ALA A 12 30.06 -4.51 -21.57
C ALA A 12 31.43 -5.15 -21.77
N SER A 13 32.29 -5.15 -20.74
CA SER A 13 33.45 -6.04 -20.77
C SER A 13 32.88 -7.46 -20.96
N GLY A 14 33.24 -8.12 -22.06
CA GLY A 14 32.51 -9.24 -22.65
C GLY A 14 32.47 -10.54 -21.84
N ALA A 15 32.01 -10.50 -20.60
CA ALA A 15 31.96 -11.64 -19.69
C ALA A 15 30.66 -11.75 -18.87
N LEU A 16 29.66 -10.86 -19.02
CA LEU A 16 28.56 -10.78 -18.02
C LEU A 16 27.13 -10.78 -18.57
N ALA A 17 26.92 -11.11 -19.84
CA ALA A 17 25.57 -11.48 -20.32
C ALA A 17 25.18 -12.86 -19.74
N GLY A 18 24.84 -12.91 -18.45
CA GLY A 18 24.32 -14.12 -17.80
C GLY A 18 24.76 -14.40 -16.36
N ASP A 19 25.56 -13.55 -15.71
CA ASP A 19 25.90 -13.77 -14.30
C ASP A 19 24.89 -13.08 -13.38
N LEU A 20 24.09 -13.88 -12.68
CA LEU A 20 23.10 -13.46 -11.66
C LEU A 20 23.76 -12.92 -10.37
N SER A 21 25.04 -12.51 -10.40
CA SER A 21 25.84 -12.15 -9.23
C SER A 21 25.83 -10.65 -8.88
N PHE A 22 25.35 -9.81 -9.79
CA PHE A 22 25.26 -8.35 -9.61
C PHE A 22 23.83 -7.93 -9.31
N GLN A 23 23.65 -7.17 -8.23
CA GLN A 23 22.35 -6.71 -7.74
C GLN A 23 22.32 -5.18 -7.68
N ALA A 24 21.20 -4.62 -8.15
CA ALA A 24 20.86 -3.23 -7.93
C ALA A 24 20.67 -2.98 -6.43
N LEU A 25 21.55 -2.16 -5.84
CA LEU A 25 21.48 -1.78 -4.43
C LEU A 25 20.67 -0.50 -4.28
N GLY A 26 19.53 -0.59 -3.58
CA GLY A 26 18.79 0.57 -3.09
C GLY A 26 19.48 1.15 -1.86
N ASN A 27 19.00 2.31 -1.38
CA ASN A 27 19.64 3.04 -0.30
C ASN A 27 19.81 2.21 1.00
N ALA A 28 18.86 1.34 1.33
CA ALA A 28 18.93 0.49 2.52
C ALA A 28 20.05 -0.57 2.45
N ASP A 29 20.51 -0.92 1.25
CA ASP A 29 21.50 -1.97 1.00
C ASP A 29 22.90 -1.40 0.68
N ARG A 30 23.04 -0.06 0.62
CA ARG A 30 24.29 0.65 0.32
C ARG A 30 25.11 0.96 1.58
N GLY A 31 26.42 1.18 1.41
CA GLY A 31 27.32 1.61 2.49
C GLY A 31 28.23 0.52 3.07
N GLY A 32 28.27 -0.65 2.43
CA GLY A 32 29.11 -1.78 2.81
C GLY A 32 30.13 -2.18 1.75
N THR A 33 30.28 -3.48 1.51
CA THR A 33 31.06 -4.04 0.40
C THR A 33 30.10 -4.78 -0.52
N ALA A 34 30.15 -4.48 -1.81
CA ALA A 34 29.27 -5.08 -2.80
C ALA A 34 29.75 -6.48 -3.24
N SER A 35 28.93 -7.18 -4.04
CA SER A 35 29.18 -8.56 -4.46
C SER A 35 30.46 -8.74 -5.28
N ASN A 36 30.94 -7.69 -5.96
CA ASN A 36 32.19 -7.70 -6.72
C ASN A 36 33.42 -7.24 -5.92
N GLY A 37 33.27 -7.06 -4.60
CA GLY A 37 34.35 -6.67 -3.70
C GLY A 37 34.71 -5.18 -3.72
N LYS A 38 34.05 -4.35 -4.55
CA LYS A 38 34.19 -2.88 -4.47
C LYS A 38 33.47 -2.35 -3.23
N PRO A 39 33.93 -1.22 -2.64
CA PRO A 39 33.15 -0.53 -1.63
C PRO A 39 31.82 -0.05 -2.23
N SER A 40 30.73 -0.22 -1.49
CA SER A 40 29.42 0.35 -1.79
C SER A 40 29.29 1.66 -1.03
N LEU A 41 28.98 2.75 -1.74
CA LEU A 41 28.79 4.06 -1.13
C LEU A 41 27.31 4.34 -0.99
N ALA A 42 26.87 4.91 0.14
CA ALA A 42 25.54 5.51 0.24
C ALA A 42 25.40 6.71 -0.72
N SER A 43 24.17 7.06 -1.12
CA SER A 43 23.86 8.13 -2.09
C SER A 43 24.58 9.45 -1.78
N ASP A 44 24.59 9.88 -0.51
CA ASP A 44 25.26 11.14 -0.11
C ASP A 44 26.80 11.06 -0.24
N ALA A 45 27.38 9.89 0.01
CA ALA A 45 28.82 9.66 -0.13
C ALA A 45 29.24 9.56 -1.61
N ALA A 46 28.42 8.91 -2.44
CA ALA A 46 28.61 8.90 -3.89
C ALA A 46 28.45 10.32 -4.47
N GLY A 47 27.44 11.07 -4.04
CA GLY A 47 27.25 12.47 -4.41
C GLY A 47 28.43 13.36 -4.00
N ALA A 48 28.99 13.16 -2.82
CA ALA A 48 30.21 13.83 -2.38
C ALA A 48 31.44 13.44 -3.22
N GLN A 49 31.54 12.19 -3.68
CA GLN A 49 32.61 11.72 -4.56
C GLN A 49 32.51 12.31 -5.97
N ILE A 50 31.30 12.40 -6.53
CA ILE A 50 31.01 13.06 -7.81
C ILE A 50 31.32 14.56 -7.71
N GLY A 51 30.91 15.22 -6.62
CA GLY A 51 31.17 16.63 -6.33
C GLY A 51 32.50 16.93 -5.62
N ARG A 52 33.48 16.02 -5.63
CA ARG A 52 34.67 16.03 -4.74
C ARG A 52 35.54 17.27 -4.80
N TYR A 53 35.46 18.06 -5.86
CA TYR A 53 36.25 19.27 -6.01
C TYR A 53 35.63 20.49 -5.30
N ASP A 54 34.39 20.36 -4.81
CA ASP A 54 33.60 21.44 -4.23
C ASP A 54 33.56 22.69 -5.12
N LEU A 55 33.54 22.48 -6.44
CA LEU A 55 33.52 23.55 -7.43
C LEU A 55 32.08 23.89 -7.79
N THR A 56 31.68 25.14 -7.58
CA THR A 56 30.36 25.64 -7.96
C THR A 56 30.48 27.02 -8.62
N TRP A 57 29.40 27.47 -9.25
CA TRP A 57 29.30 28.86 -9.73
C TRP A 57 29.29 29.92 -8.60
N ASN A 58 29.18 29.50 -7.34
CA ASN A 58 29.30 30.36 -6.16
C ASN A 58 30.71 30.40 -5.57
N GLY A 59 31.68 29.70 -6.17
CA GLY A 59 33.06 29.59 -5.73
C GLY A 59 33.48 28.14 -5.41
N GLN A 60 34.63 27.99 -4.75
CA GLN A 60 35.18 26.68 -4.38
C GLN A 60 35.15 26.46 -2.86
N GLY A 61 34.91 25.21 -2.45
CA GLY A 61 35.01 24.74 -1.08
C GLY A 61 33.71 24.84 -0.29
N ALA A 62 33.74 24.39 0.97
CA ALA A 62 32.55 24.23 1.81
C ALA A 62 31.65 25.48 1.90
N GLY A 63 32.23 26.69 1.85
CA GLY A 63 31.48 27.94 1.88
C GLY A 63 30.66 28.25 0.62
N ALA A 64 30.88 27.53 -0.48
CA ALA A 64 30.18 27.70 -1.75
C ALA A 64 29.06 26.67 -1.99
N LEU A 65 28.99 25.63 -1.14
CA LEU A 65 28.03 24.53 -1.24
C LEU A 65 26.64 24.92 -0.74
N GLY A 66 25.61 24.23 -1.22
CA GLY A 66 24.21 24.41 -0.81
C GLY A 66 23.60 25.77 -1.20
N LYS A 67 24.27 26.55 -2.04
CA LYS A 67 23.84 27.90 -2.42
C LYS A 67 23.22 27.89 -3.80
N ALA A 68 22.07 28.56 -3.94
CA ALA A 68 21.42 28.74 -5.23
C ALA A 68 22.34 29.47 -6.24
N ALA A 69 22.16 29.21 -7.54
CA ALA A 69 22.87 29.92 -8.60
C ALA A 69 21.94 30.34 -9.74
N ASN A 70 22.14 31.56 -10.23
CA ASN A 70 21.45 32.10 -11.41
C ASN A 70 22.45 32.15 -12.56
N LEU A 71 22.27 31.26 -13.53
CA LEU A 71 23.22 31.03 -14.61
C LEU A 71 22.65 31.48 -15.94
N THR A 72 23.49 32.10 -16.76
CA THR A 72 23.13 32.46 -18.13
C THR A 72 23.74 31.49 -19.13
N TYR A 73 22.99 31.06 -20.12
CA TYR A 73 23.48 30.22 -21.22
C TYR A 73 23.19 30.82 -22.59
N ASP A 74 23.94 30.43 -23.62
CA ASP A 74 23.65 30.72 -25.03
C ASP A 74 24.28 29.67 -25.97
N PHE A 75 23.85 29.66 -27.23
CA PHE A 75 24.36 28.78 -28.27
C PHE A 75 25.27 29.56 -29.22
N ARG A 76 26.51 29.11 -29.40
CA ARG A 76 27.47 29.78 -30.30
C ARG A 76 26.94 29.75 -31.74
N THR A 77 26.80 30.92 -32.35
CA THR A 77 26.41 31.07 -33.77
C THR A 77 27.59 31.27 -34.71
N VAL A 78 28.73 31.67 -34.16
CA VAL A 78 30.00 31.85 -34.87
C VAL A 78 31.12 31.19 -34.09
N ALA A 79 32.18 30.78 -34.79
CA ALA A 79 33.34 30.18 -34.16
C ALA A 79 34.04 31.19 -33.21
N PRO A 80 34.58 30.73 -32.07
CA PRO A 80 35.43 31.56 -31.22
C PRO A 80 36.73 31.94 -31.96
N SER A 81 37.42 32.97 -31.46
CA SER A 81 38.72 33.41 -32.01
C SER A 81 39.78 32.31 -31.95
N GLN A 82 39.68 31.42 -30.96
CA GLN A 82 40.48 30.22 -30.82
C GLN A 82 39.57 29.05 -30.43
N MET A 83 39.58 27.99 -31.23
CA MET A 83 38.93 26.73 -30.87
C MET A 83 39.64 26.10 -29.65
N PRO A 84 38.90 25.43 -28.75
CA PRO A 84 39.49 24.75 -27.60
C PRO A 84 40.44 23.62 -28.01
N GLY A 85 41.63 23.59 -27.41
CA GLY A 85 42.62 22.52 -27.64
C GLY A 85 43.04 22.42 -29.12
N ASP A 86 43.01 21.21 -29.66
CA ASP A 86 43.31 20.88 -31.07
C ASP A 86 42.05 20.75 -31.94
N THR A 87 40.88 21.17 -31.43
CA THR A 87 39.61 21.01 -32.15
C THR A 87 39.49 21.92 -33.36
N SER A 88 38.75 21.48 -34.37
CA SER A 88 38.43 22.27 -35.55
C SER A 88 37.07 21.90 -36.17
N GLY A 89 36.66 22.66 -37.19
CA GLY A 89 35.41 22.43 -37.91
C GLY A 89 34.17 22.79 -37.09
N PHE A 90 34.14 24.02 -36.58
CA PHE A 90 33.00 24.58 -35.85
C PHE A 90 31.69 24.49 -36.63
N SER A 91 30.62 24.12 -35.95
CA SER A 91 29.25 24.39 -36.38
C SER A 91 28.40 24.88 -35.21
N ALA A 92 27.40 25.71 -35.51
CA ALA A 92 26.40 26.10 -34.53
C ALA A 92 25.54 24.88 -34.16
N PHE A 93 24.92 24.93 -32.99
CA PHE A 93 23.90 23.95 -32.60
C PHE A 93 22.73 23.95 -33.59
N THR A 94 22.24 22.77 -33.95
CA THR A 94 20.97 22.64 -34.67
C THR A 94 19.80 23.08 -33.75
N PRO A 95 18.64 23.46 -34.31
CA PRO A 95 17.46 23.73 -33.49
C PRO A 95 17.08 22.56 -32.57
N GLN A 96 17.28 21.32 -33.01
CA GLN A 96 17.02 20.13 -32.20
C GLN A 96 18.03 19.99 -31.05
N GLN A 97 19.33 20.23 -31.31
CA GLN A 97 20.33 20.27 -30.24
C GLN A 97 20.01 21.34 -29.19
N ALA A 98 19.65 22.55 -29.63
CA ALA A 98 19.29 23.64 -28.73
C ALA A 98 18.07 23.27 -27.87
N ALA A 99 16.99 22.78 -28.49
CA ALA A 99 15.80 22.35 -27.77
C ALA A 99 16.09 21.26 -26.74
N GLN A 100 16.89 20.25 -27.08
CA GLN A 100 17.24 19.16 -26.16
C GLN A 100 18.18 19.61 -25.04
N ALA A 101 19.09 20.55 -25.32
CA ALA A 101 19.96 21.15 -24.31
C ALA A 101 19.14 21.94 -23.28
N GLU A 102 18.09 22.65 -23.72
CA GLU A 102 17.18 23.37 -22.83
C GLU A 102 16.41 22.43 -21.90
N ILE A 103 15.94 21.28 -22.40
CA ILE A 103 15.27 20.28 -21.54
C ILE A 103 16.29 19.63 -20.58
N ALA A 104 17.53 19.39 -21.01
CA ALA A 104 18.60 18.91 -20.13
C ALA A 104 18.93 19.92 -19.01
N LEU A 105 19.08 21.21 -19.34
CA LEU A 105 19.23 22.29 -18.35
C LEU A 105 18.04 22.33 -17.38
N GLN A 106 16.82 22.21 -17.90
CA GLN A 106 15.61 22.16 -17.08
C GLN A 106 15.64 20.97 -16.11
N SER A 107 16.09 19.79 -16.53
CA SER A 107 16.18 18.62 -15.66
C SER A 107 17.15 18.81 -14.47
N TRP A 108 18.23 19.59 -14.64
CA TRP A 108 19.11 19.96 -13.53
C TRP A 108 18.49 21.02 -12.62
N ALA A 109 17.77 22.00 -13.19
CA ALA A 109 17.04 23.03 -12.43
C ALA A 109 15.85 22.46 -11.64
N ASP A 110 15.24 21.38 -12.12
CA ASP A 110 14.18 20.69 -11.42
C ASP A 110 14.66 20.15 -10.06
N VAL A 111 15.90 19.66 -9.97
CA VAL A 111 16.37 18.93 -8.78
C VAL A 111 17.19 19.78 -7.80
N ALA A 112 17.72 20.93 -8.23
CA ALA A 112 18.55 21.81 -7.40
C ALA A 112 18.20 23.29 -7.61
N ASN A 113 18.61 24.17 -6.68
CA ASN A 113 18.33 25.61 -6.75
C ASN A 113 19.14 26.33 -7.83
N LEU A 114 18.92 25.94 -9.08
CA LEU A 114 19.55 26.47 -10.28
C LEU A 114 18.48 27.17 -11.11
N THR A 115 18.78 28.38 -11.57
CA THR A 115 17.96 29.07 -12.57
C THR A 115 18.79 29.29 -13.82
N PHE A 116 18.32 28.79 -14.95
CA PHE A 116 18.96 29.02 -16.25
C PHE A 116 18.20 30.08 -17.04
N LYS A 117 18.92 31.09 -17.49
CA LYS A 117 18.39 32.17 -18.33
C LYS A 117 19.10 32.17 -19.67
N HIS A 118 18.36 31.94 -20.75
CA HIS A 118 18.88 32.14 -22.10
C HIS A 118 19.20 33.62 -22.30
N VAL A 119 20.43 33.93 -22.70
CA VAL A 119 20.85 35.28 -23.06
C VAL A 119 21.26 35.29 -24.52
N SER A 120 20.30 35.53 -25.41
CA SER A 120 20.62 35.73 -26.83
C SER A 120 21.54 36.94 -27.00
N ALA A 121 22.58 36.83 -27.82
CA ALA A 121 23.47 37.94 -28.15
C ALA A 121 22.71 39.21 -28.61
N GLY A 122 22.53 40.16 -27.69
CA GLY A 122 21.97 41.49 -27.98
C GLY A 122 22.97 42.51 -28.55
N ALA A 123 24.22 42.13 -28.85
CA ALA A 123 25.20 43.05 -29.42
C ALA A 123 26.34 42.32 -30.17
N ALA A 124 26.14 42.01 -31.45
CA ALA A 124 27.28 41.98 -32.36
C ALA A 124 27.63 43.44 -32.69
N THR A 125 28.71 43.97 -32.12
CA THR A 125 29.47 44.98 -32.88
C THR A 125 30.18 44.25 -34.02
N LYS A 126 30.45 44.97 -35.12
CA LYS A 126 30.97 44.43 -36.40
C LYS A 126 32.35 43.73 -36.35
N ALA A 127 32.84 43.32 -35.18
CA ALA A 127 34.10 42.59 -35.00
C ALA A 127 34.00 41.59 -33.83
N GLY A 128 33.58 40.36 -34.12
CA GLY A 128 33.67 39.22 -33.19
C GLY A 128 32.55 39.16 -32.14
N ALA A 129 31.90 38.01 -31.99
CA ALA A 129 30.91 37.80 -30.94
C ALA A 129 31.59 37.92 -29.56
N ALA A 130 30.99 38.68 -28.64
CA ALA A 130 31.39 38.68 -27.24
C ALA A 130 30.64 37.53 -26.53
N ASP A 131 31.40 36.60 -25.95
CA ASP A 131 30.91 35.50 -25.12
C ASP A 131 30.13 36.05 -23.90
N SER A 132 28.82 36.22 -24.03
CA SER A 132 28.02 36.98 -23.05
C SER A 132 27.30 36.12 -21.99
N ALA A 133 27.38 34.80 -22.14
CA ALA A 133 26.84 33.80 -21.23
C ALA A 133 27.94 33.20 -20.33
N GLN A 134 27.52 32.42 -19.33
CA GLN A 134 28.41 31.64 -18.46
C GLN A 134 28.58 30.20 -18.98
N ILE A 135 27.57 29.67 -19.66
CA ILE A 135 27.61 28.34 -20.28
C ILE A 135 27.36 28.54 -21.77
N LEU A 136 28.34 28.23 -22.61
CA LEU A 136 28.17 28.26 -24.06
C LEU A 136 28.23 26.86 -24.66
N PHE A 137 27.35 26.62 -25.63
CA PHE A 137 27.29 25.37 -26.37
C PHE A 137 27.80 25.59 -27.80
N GLY A 138 28.66 24.69 -28.29
CA GLY A 138 29.15 24.71 -29.66
C GLY A 138 29.54 23.33 -30.17
N ASN A 139 29.56 23.15 -31.48
CA ASN A 139 30.02 21.89 -32.08
C ASN A 139 31.46 22.01 -32.60
N TYR A 140 32.14 20.86 -32.70
CA TYR A 140 33.38 20.65 -33.44
C TYR A 140 33.27 19.34 -34.25
N SER A 141 34.14 19.11 -35.24
CA SER A 141 34.08 17.90 -36.09
C SER A 141 35.43 17.18 -36.26
N SER A 142 36.50 17.70 -35.67
CA SER A 142 37.82 17.04 -35.66
C SER A 142 38.61 17.51 -34.46
N GLY A 143 39.58 16.69 -34.02
CA GLY A 143 40.43 16.96 -32.86
C GLY A 143 39.97 16.19 -31.62
N MET A 144 40.38 16.68 -30.44
CA MET A 144 40.13 16.14 -29.10
C MET A 144 39.84 14.63 -29.06
N ALA A 145 40.85 13.88 -29.52
CA ALA A 145 40.97 12.43 -29.62
C ALA A 145 39.70 11.65 -30.03
N GLY A 146 38.79 12.25 -30.79
CA GLY A 146 37.54 11.62 -31.23
C GLY A 146 36.46 11.50 -30.14
N ALA A 147 36.55 12.24 -29.04
CA ALA A 147 35.52 12.27 -28.01
C ALA A 147 34.15 12.64 -28.58
N ALA A 148 33.08 12.16 -27.94
CA ALA A 148 31.71 12.54 -28.22
C ALA A 148 31.46 14.00 -27.79
N ALA A 149 31.97 14.41 -26.64
CA ALA A 149 31.92 15.79 -26.16
C ALA A 149 32.97 16.04 -25.06
N PHE A 150 33.09 17.29 -24.62
CA PHE A 150 33.83 17.68 -23.42
C PHE A 150 33.36 19.04 -22.92
N THR A 151 33.57 19.28 -21.62
CA THR A 151 33.17 20.52 -20.94
C THR A 151 34.21 20.99 -19.92
N TYR A 152 34.29 22.30 -19.75
CA TYR A 152 35.10 22.91 -18.69
C TYR A 152 34.28 23.05 -17.40
N LEU A 153 34.82 22.55 -16.28
CA LEU A 153 34.26 22.75 -14.95
C LEU A 153 34.19 24.25 -14.58
N PRO A 154 33.29 24.67 -13.68
CA PRO A 154 33.26 26.04 -13.17
C PRO A 154 34.53 26.31 -12.35
N ALA A 155 35.36 27.27 -12.78
CA ALA A 155 36.59 27.67 -12.07
C ALA A 155 36.57 29.15 -11.63
N ASN A 156 35.92 30.05 -12.37
CA ASN A 156 35.72 31.46 -12.04
C ASN A 156 34.29 31.94 -12.39
N ALA A 157 33.65 32.69 -11.49
CA ALA A 157 32.28 33.23 -11.67
C ALA A 157 32.15 34.37 -12.71
N GLY A 158 33.03 34.44 -13.70
CA GLY A 158 33.08 35.50 -14.73
C GLY A 158 32.46 35.06 -16.06
N LYS A 159 31.72 35.98 -16.70
CA LYS A 159 31.27 35.83 -18.11
C LYS A 159 32.48 35.86 -19.06
N SER A 160 32.34 35.28 -20.24
CA SER A 160 33.38 35.25 -21.29
C SER A 160 34.63 34.41 -20.96
N ASN A 161 34.56 33.55 -19.94
CA ASN A 161 35.58 32.55 -19.66
C ASN A 161 35.23 31.23 -20.35
N LEU A 162 36.22 30.35 -20.57
CA LEU A 162 35.99 29.00 -21.11
C LEU A 162 35.25 28.09 -20.11
N ASP A 163 35.18 28.47 -18.83
CA ASP A 163 34.51 27.71 -17.78
C ASP A 163 33.02 27.55 -18.12
N GLY A 164 32.49 26.33 -18.00
CA GLY A 164 31.12 26.00 -18.36
C GLY A 164 30.90 25.74 -19.85
N ASP A 165 31.84 26.08 -20.75
CA ASP A 165 31.65 25.84 -22.18
C ASP A 165 31.66 24.34 -22.50
N GLY A 166 30.60 23.90 -23.17
CA GLY A 166 30.42 22.53 -23.65
C GLY A 166 30.61 22.43 -25.17
N TRP A 167 31.40 21.45 -25.58
CA TRP A 167 31.78 21.22 -26.97
C TRP A 167 31.42 19.82 -27.42
N TYR A 168 30.62 19.72 -28.50
CA TYR A 168 29.98 18.49 -28.94
C TYR A 168 30.45 18.08 -30.32
N ASN A 169 30.84 16.83 -30.50
CA ASN A 169 31.38 16.36 -31.76
C ASN A 169 30.26 16.08 -32.76
N SER A 170 30.12 16.94 -33.76
CA SER A 170 29.08 16.88 -34.80
C SER A 170 29.36 15.83 -35.88
N SER A 171 30.50 15.14 -35.85
CA SER A 171 30.72 13.96 -36.69
C SER A 171 29.89 12.76 -36.24
N TYR A 172 29.34 12.78 -35.02
CA TYR A 172 28.43 11.74 -34.53
C TYR A 172 26.97 12.15 -34.70
N GLY A 173 26.19 11.36 -35.44
CA GLY A 173 24.79 11.66 -35.74
C GLY A 173 23.90 11.82 -34.51
N TYR A 174 24.16 11.06 -33.44
CA TYR A 174 23.44 11.17 -32.17
C TYR A 174 23.62 12.53 -31.50
N ASN A 175 24.78 13.19 -31.67
CA ASN A 175 25.01 14.53 -31.11
C ASN A 175 24.29 15.61 -31.91
N THR A 176 24.10 15.43 -33.22
CA THR A 176 23.43 16.42 -34.09
C THR A 176 21.90 16.31 -34.06
N SER A 177 21.39 15.14 -33.66
CA SER A 177 19.96 14.84 -33.53
C SER A 177 19.68 14.13 -32.20
N PRO A 178 19.90 14.80 -31.05
CA PRO A 178 19.60 14.23 -29.75
C PRO A 178 18.08 14.05 -29.58
N GLU A 179 17.70 12.98 -28.86
CA GLU A 179 16.31 12.62 -28.56
C GLU A 179 16.24 12.00 -27.16
N ASN A 180 15.05 12.05 -26.54
CA ASN A 180 14.80 11.41 -25.24
C ASN A 180 15.16 9.91 -25.29
N LEU A 181 15.78 9.43 -24.21
CA LEU A 181 16.27 8.07 -24.02
C LEU A 181 17.37 7.59 -24.99
N ALA A 182 18.04 8.53 -25.67
CA ALA A 182 19.14 8.23 -26.57
C ALA A 182 20.46 8.90 -26.12
N PHE A 183 21.58 8.27 -26.49
CA PHE A 183 22.93 8.68 -26.12
C PHE A 183 23.26 10.16 -26.38
N GLY A 184 22.70 10.77 -27.43
CA GLY A 184 22.89 12.21 -27.67
C GLY A 184 22.33 13.11 -26.57
N ARG A 185 21.15 12.78 -26.04
CA ARG A 185 20.53 13.50 -24.91
C ARG A 185 21.26 13.19 -23.60
N TYR A 186 21.72 11.95 -23.42
CA TYR A 186 22.60 11.57 -22.31
C TYR A 186 23.86 12.46 -22.28
N VAL A 187 24.55 12.61 -23.42
CA VAL A 187 25.77 13.42 -23.53
C VAL A 187 25.48 14.88 -23.18
N LEU A 188 24.38 15.47 -23.66
CA LEU A 188 23.99 16.83 -23.26
C LEU A 188 23.84 16.97 -21.74
N THR A 189 23.09 16.07 -21.10
CA THR A 189 22.85 16.14 -19.67
C THR A 189 24.13 15.89 -18.85
N HIS A 190 24.99 14.97 -19.29
CA HIS A 190 26.32 14.69 -18.71
C HIS A 190 27.23 15.93 -18.75
N GLU A 191 27.38 16.53 -19.94
CA GLU A 191 28.25 17.68 -20.13
C GLU A 191 27.75 18.91 -19.34
N ILE A 192 26.43 19.10 -19.24
CA ILE A 192 25.87 20.12 -18.36
C ILE A 192 26.21 19.83 -16.88
N GLY A 193 26.23 18.56 -16.45
CA GLY A 193 26.70 18.17 -15.13
C GLY A 193 28.13 18.65 -14.86
N HIS A 194 29.03 18.49 -15.83
CA HIS A 194 30.38 19.07 -15.77
C HIS A 194 30.36 20.61 -15.68
N ALA A 195 29.57 21.29 -16.51
CA ALA A 195 29.43 22.75 -16.44
C ALA A 195 28.91 23.24 -15.07
N LEU A 196 28.26 22.37 -14.31
CA LEU A 196 27.76 22.64 -12.97
C LEU A 196 28.72 22.23 -11.84
N GLY A 197 29.84 21.56 -12.15
CA GLY A 197 30.87 21.20 -11.16
C GLY A 197 30.93 19.72 -10.79
N LEU A 198 30.16 18.86 -11.46
CA LEU A 198 30.22 17.42 -11.25
C LEU A 198 31.41 16.83 -12.01
N ALA A 199 32.13 15.91 -11.38
CA ALA A 199 33.18 15.12 -12.02
C ALA A 199 32.66 13.71 -12.31
N HIS A 200 33.38 12.94 -13.13
CA HIS A 200 33.14 11.49 -13.18
C HIS A 200 33.36 10.89 -11.78
N PRO A 201 32.60 9.84 -11.41
CA PRO A 201 32.75 9.15 -10.13
C PRO A 201 34.19 8.72 -9.78
N GLY A 202 35.01 8.34 -10.76
CA GLY A 202 36.42 8.02 -10.60
C GLY A 202 37.35 8.89 -11.45
N ASP A 203 38.65 8.77 -11.23
CA ASP A 203 39.69 9.49 -11.98
C ASP A 203 40.10 8.73 -13.25
N TYR A 204 39.13 8.42 -14.12
CA TYR A 204 39.37 7.80 -15.43
C TYR A 204 39.03 8.80 -16.55
N ASN A 205 40.06 9.39 -17.14
CA ASN A 205 39.93 10.07 -18.42
C ASN A 205 40.39 9.11 -19.51
N VAL A 206 39.71 9.08 -20.65
CA VAL A 206 40.23 8.37 -21.83
C VAL A 206 41.62 8.98 -22.13
N GLY A 207 42.64 8.18 -22.48
CA GLY A 207 43.97 8.71 -22.83
C GLY A 207 45.17 8.06 -22.11
N THR A 208 44.94 7.31 -21.02
CA THR A 208 45.95 6.43 -20.41
C THR A 208 45.41 5.00 -20.31
N GLY A 209 45.53 4.23 -21.40
CA GLY A 209 45.00 2.86 -21.49
C GLY A 209 43.51 2.79 -21.83
N THR A 210 42.97 1.58 -21.84
CA THR A 210 41.54 1.31 -22.02
C THR A 210 40.92 1.09 -20.63
N PRO A 211 40.30 2.12 -20.01
CA PRO A 211 39.73 1.96 -18.68
C PRO A 211 38.56 0.97 -18.73
N THR A 212 38.37 0.21 -17.66
CA THR A 212 37.24 -0.73 -17.49
C THR A 212 36.60 -0.51 -16.14
N TYR A 213 35.31 -0.85 -15.98
CA TYR A 213 34.64 -0.79 -14.68
C TYR A 213 35.43 -1.53 -13.60
N ALA A 214 35.88 -2.76 -13.89
CA ALA A 214 36.67 -3.56 -12.97
C ALA A 214 37.95 -2.85 -12.48
N SER A 215 38.72 -2.25 -13.39
CA SER A 215 40.01 -1.63 -13.08
C SER A 215 39.93 -0.18 -12.60
N SER A 216 38.86 0.54 -12.95
CA SER A 216 38.84 2.00 -12.92
C SER A 216 37.70 2.61 -12.10
N ALA A 217 36.58 1.89 -11.93
CA ALA A 217 35.51 2.33 -11.04
C ALA A 217 35.94 2.23 -9.57
N VAL A 218 35.80 3.34 -8.83
CA VAL A 218 36.31 3.47 -7.45
C VAL A 218 35.32 2.98 -6.38
N TYR A 219 34.04 2.86 -6.72
CA TYR A 219 32.99 2.24 -5.91
C TYR A 219 32.02 1.45 -6.78
N TYR A 220 31.17 0.64 -6.15
CA TYR A 220 30.26 -0.27 -6.84
C TYR A 220 29.27 0.49 -7.74
N GLU A 221 28.62 1.50 -7.18
CA GLU A 221 27.55 2.29 -7.82
C GLU A 221 28.03 3.27 -8.89
N ASP A 222 29.32 3.26 -9.24
CA ASP A 222 29.83 3.99 -10.41
C ASP A 222 29.36 3.29 -11.69
N SER A 223 28.12 3.56 -12.09
CA SER A 223 27.51 3.08 -13.33
C SER A 223 26.40 4.02 -13.78
N GLY A 224 25.99 3.87 -15.05
CA GLY A 224 24.85 4.57 -15.62
C GLY A 224 23.51 4.29 -14.92
N GLN A 225 23.46 3.29 -14.03
CA GLN A 225 22.30 3.06 -13.17
C GLN A 225 22.09 4.19 -12.15
N TYR A 226 23.17 4.69 -11.58
CA TYR A 226 23.13 5.61 -10.44
C TYR A 226 23.48 7.04 -10.79
N THR A 227 24.34 7.22 -11.81
CA THR A 227 24.85 8.53 -12.19
C THR A 227 25.08 8.61 -13.69
N ILE A 228 24.54 9.66 -14.31
CA ILE A 228 24.80 10.05 -15.69
C ILE A 228 26.25 10.49 -15.89
N MET A 229 27.02 10.71 -14.81
CA MET A 229 28.44 11.04 -14.87
C MET A 229 29.34 9.81 -15.02
N SER A 230 28.81 8.59 -14.95
CA SER A 230 29.60 7.37 -15.16
C SER A 230 29.87 7.08 -16.64
N TYR A 231 30.90 6.28 -16.93
CA TYR A 231 31.13 5.71 -18.27
C TYR A 231 30.72 4.24 -18.36
N TRP A 232 30.32 3.64 -17.25
CA TRP A 232 30.06 2.22 -17.17
C TRP A 232 28.58 1.94 -17.36
N SER A 233 28.27 0.86 -18.07
CA SER A 233 26.88 0.42 -18.28
C SER A 233 26.19 0.18 -16.93
N GLU A 234 24.90 0.48 -16.89
CA GLU A 234 23.99 0.12 -15.81
C GLU A 234 24.04 -1.38 -15.45
N MET A 235 24.39 -2.23 -16.43
CA MET A 235 24.50 -3.68 -16.24
C MET A 235 25.63 -4.08 -15.29
N GLU A 236 26.66 -3.25 -15.10
CA GLU A 236 27.75 -3.49 -14.15
C GLU A 236 27.28 -3.53 -12.69
N THR A 237 26.06 -3.04 -12.44
CA THR A 237 25.42 -3.01 -11.13
C THR A 237 24.04 -3.68 -11.11
N GLY A 238 23.72 -4.48 -12.13
CA GLY A 238 22.52 -5.33 -12.15
C GLY A 238 21.25 -4.69 -12.73
N ALA A 239 21.31 -3.46 -13.23
CA ALA A 239 20.22 -2.86 -13.99
C ALA A 239 20.21 -3.34 -15.45
N ASN A 240 19.09 -3.13 -16.15
CA ASN A 240 18.97 -3.33 -17.58
C ASN A 240 17.96 -2.34 -18.15
N PHE A 241 18.44 -1.37 -18.92
CA PHE A 241 17.59 -0.32 -19.49
C PHE A 241 17.11 -0.65 -20.90
N GLY A 242 17.36 -1.88 -21.37
CA GLY A 242 16.97 -2.34 -22.70
C GLY A 242 17.64 -1.51 -23.81
N GLY A 243 18.84 -0.97 -23.55
CA GLY A 243 19.57 -0.08 -24.46
C GLY A 243 19.03 1.35 -24.56
N ALA A 244 18.18 1.79 -23.62
CA ALA A 244 17.86 3.20 -23.44
C ALA A 244 18.92 3.88 -22.55
N ASP A 245 19.20 5.16 -22.82
CA ASP A 245 20.12 5.96 -22.02
C ASP A 245 19.34 6.96 -21.15
N PRO A 246 19.68 7.17 -19.86
CA PRO A 246 19.00 8.16 -19.03
C PRO A 246 19.15 9.56 -19.62
N SER A 247 18.06 10.34 -19.57
CA SER A 247 17.98 11.69 -20.17
C SER A 247 17.97 12.83 -19.15
N SER A 248 17.91 12.48 -17.87
CA SER A 248 17.88 13.39 -16.72
C SER A 248 18.85 12.90 -15.62
N PRO A 249 19.14 13.73 -14.60
CA PRO A 249 19.95 13.32 -13.45
C PRO A 249 19.40 12.05 -12.78
N MET A 250 20.29 11.09 -12.53
CA MET A 250 20.00 9.85 -11.80
C MET A 250 20.20 10.07 -10.29
N MET A 251 19.94 9.04 -9.47
CA MET A 251 19.87 9.17 -8.00
C MET A 251 21.11 9.85 -7.38
N ASP A 252 22.32 9.44 -7.77
CA ASP A 252 23.56 9.98 -7.20
C ASP A 252 23.91 11.35 -7.78
N ASP A 253 23.44 11.66 -9.00
CA ASP A 253 23.53 13.00 -9.59
C ASP A 253 22.69 13.99 -8.80
N ILE A 254 21.47 13.60 -8.42
CA ILE A 254 20.56 14.41 -7.59
C ILE A 254 21.22 14.70 -6.25
N SER A 255 21.75 13.68 -5.56
CA SER A 255 22.51 13.89 -4.31
C SER A 255 23.70 14.83 -4.51
N ALA A 256 24.48 14.66 -5.59
CA ALA A 256 25.64 15.48 -5.87
C ALA A 256 25.27 16.95 -6.12
N ILE A 257 24.30 17.21 -6.99
CA ILE A 257 23.93 18.57 -7.39
C ILE A 257 23.20 19.31 -6.27
N GLN A 258 22.38 18.61 -5.48
CA GLN A 258 21.75 19.18 -4.29
C GLN A 258 22.77 19.51 -3.21
N ARG A 259 23.85 18.73 -3.08
CA ARG A 259 24.97 19.11 -2.22
C ARG A 259 25.64 20.40 -2.71
N LEU A 260 25.84 20.55 -4.02
CA LEU A 260 26.48 21.75 -4.58
C LEU A 260 25.60 23.01 -4.49
N TYR A 261 24.30 22.91 -4.77
CA TYR A 261 23.42 24.09 -4.95
C TYR A 261 22.18 24.12 -4.05
N GLY A 262 21.94 23.08 -3.25
CA GLY A 262 20.74 22.91 -2.42
C GLY A 262 19.58 22.31 -3.23
N ALA A 263 18.73 21.53 -2.56
CA ALA A 263 17.53 20.92 -3.12
C ALA A 263 16.49 21.97 -3.55
N ASN A 264 15.85 21.77 -4.70
CA ASN A 264 14.78 22.63 -5.18
C ASN A 264 13.42 22.18 -4.63
N MET A 265 13.01 22.78 -3.53
CA MET A 265 11.74 22.48 -2.87
C MET A 265 10.51 23.14 -3.50
N ASN A 266 10.64 23.73 -4.71
CA ASN A 266 9.52 24.32 -5.47
C ASN A 266 9.11 23.49 -6.69
N THR A 267 9.84 22.42 -6.97
CA THR A 267 9.57 21.56 -8.12
C THR A 267 8.50 20.56 -7.77
N ARG A 268 7.39 20.54 -8.53
CA ARG A 268 6.32 19.54 -8.39
C ARG A 268 5.86 19.48 -6.93
N THR A 269 5.19 20.54 -6.48
CA THR A 269 4.63 20.60 -5.11
C THR A 269 3.14 20.26 -5.10
N GLY A 270 2.63 19.74 -6.22
CA GLY A 270 1.22 19.43 -6.44
C GLY A 270 1.02 17.92 -6.41
N ASN A 271 -0.11 17.42 -6.93
CA ASN A 271 -0.28 15.98 -7.10
C ASN A 271 0.26 15.60 -8.48
N ASP A 272 1.42 14.99 -8.51
CA ASP A 272 2.16 14.69 -9.73
C ASP A 272 2.04 13.20 -10.09
N THR A 273 1.82 12.92 -11.38
CA THR A 273 1.72 11.56 -11.92
C THR A 273 2.93 11.30 -12.82
N TYR A 274 3.61 10.19 -12.59
CA TYR A 274 4.79 9.73 -13.31
C TYR A 274 4.46 8.44 -14.07
N GLY A 275 4.97 8.29 -15.29
CA GLY A 275 4.63 7.18 -16.18
C GLY A 275 3.48 7.51 -17.14
N PHE A 276 2.47 6.66 -17.21
CA PHE A 276 1.26 6.92 -17.99
C PHE A 276 0.49 8.10 -17.41
N HIS A 277 -0.25 8.80 -18.26
CA HIS A 277 -1.05 9.97 -17.86
C HIS A 277 -0.26 11.06 -17.13
N SER A 278 1.07 11.13 -17.34
CA SER A 278 1.92 12.05 -16.61
C SER A 278 1.52 13.51 -16.83
N ASN A 279 1.50 14.28 -15.75
CA ASN A 279 1.28 15.73 -15.73
C ASN A 279 2.56 16.52 -15.40
N THR A 280 3.71 15.84 -15.30
CA THR A 280 5.01 16.42 -14.91
C THR A 280 5.54 17.44 -15.93
N GLY A 281 5.05 17.38 -17.17
CA GLY A 281 5.56 18.17 -18.29
C GLY A 281 7.02 17.84 -18.62
N ARG A 282 7.48 16.61 -18.35
CA ARG A 282 8.82 16.12 -18.70
C ARG A 282 8.72 14.89 -19.59
N ASP A 283 9.52 14.87 -20.66
CA ASP A 283 9.58 13.77 -21.60
C ASP A 283 10.10 12.48 -20.97
N PHE A 284 11.12 12.57 -20.12
CA PHE A 284 11.73 11.43 -19.42
C PHE A 284 10.85 10.81 -18.32
N PHE A 285 9.80 11.49 -17.85
CA PHE A 285 8.84 10.94 -16.88
C PHE A 285 7.55 10.40 -17.54
N SER A 286 7.38 10.56 -18.85
CA SER A 286 6.11 10.29 -19.52
C SER A 286 6.16 9.01 -20.36
N ALA A 287 5.20 8.10 -20.14
CA ALA A 287 4.95 6.96 -21.01
C ALA A 287 3.73 7.22 -21.90
N ALA A 288 3.89 6.98 -23.20
CA ALA A 288 2.84 7.21 -24.20
C ALA A 288 2.11 5.93 -24.62
N SER A 289 2.72 4.76 -24.39
CA SER A 289 2.18 3.45 -24.77
C SER A 289 2.83 2.32 -23.98
N ALA A 290 2.25 1.12 -24.03
CA ALA A 290 2.80 -0.08 -23.38
C ALA A 290 4.22 -0.47 -23.83
N SER A 291 4.72 0.08 -24.94
CA SER A 291 6.11 -0.12 -25.41
C SER A 291 7.05 1.02 -25.05
N SER A 292 6.58 2.06 -24.36
CA SER A 292 7.44 3.13 -23.86
C SER A 292 8.48 2.54 -22.91
N LYS A 293 9.72 3.00 -23.03
CA LYS A 293 10.74 2.76 -22.01
C LYS A 293 10.74 3.94 -21.06
N LEU A 294 11.02 3.69 -19.79
CA LEU A 294 11.19 4.71 -18.76
C LEU A 294 12.54 4.47 -18.10
N VAL A 295 13.37 5.51 -18.01
CA VAL A 295 14.63 5.47 -17.25
C VAL A 295 14.78 6.82 -16.56
N PHE A 296 14.57 6.86 -15.25
CA PHE A 296 14.62 8.10 -14.49
C PHE A 296 14.79 7.89 -12.99
N SER A 297 15.28 8.93 -12.30
CA SER A 297 15.13 9.09 -10.85
C SER A 297 14.20 10.26 -10.55
N VAL A 298 13.22 10.07 -9.67
CA VAL A 298 12.25 11.10 -9.31
C VAL A 298 12.83 12.04 -8.25
N TRP A 299 12.67 13.33 -8.50
CA TRP A 299 12.71 14.37 -7.49
C TRP A 299 11.31 14.98 -7.41
N ASP A 300 10.72 15.01 -6.23
CA ASP A 300 9.42 15.63 -5.99
C ASP A 300 9.49 16.35 -4.64
N ALA A 301 8.95 17.57 -4.56
CA ALA A 301 9.06 18.39 -3.36
C ALA A 301 7.84 18.27 -2.44
N GLY A 302 6.80 17.55 -2.86
CA GLY A 302 5.68 17.14 -2.03
C GLY A 302 4.36 17.22 -2.78
N GLY A 303 3.35 16.56 -2.24
CA GLY A 303 2.14 16.33 -3.01
C GLY A 303 1.40 15.11 -2.50
N GLN A 304 0.50 14.61 -3.33
CA GLN A 304 0.11 13.21 -3.30
C GLN A 304 0.35 12.65 -4.69
N ASP A 305 1.44 11.93 -4.81
CA ASP A 305 2.05 11.60 -6.09
C ASP A 305 1.80 10.16 -6.46
N THR A 306 1.85 9.87 -7.76
CA THR A 306 1.44 8.57 -8.29
C THR A 306 2.44 8.06 -9.31
N PHE A 307 2.92 6.84 -9.10
CA PHE A 307 3.51 6.03 -10.17
C PHE A 307 2.40 5.31 -10.91
N ASP A 308 2.09 5.77 -12.12
CA ASP A 308 1.11 5.16 -13.00
C ASP A 308 1.81 4.33 -14.07
N PHE A 309 1.83 3.01 -13.86
CA PHE A 309 2.41 2.03 -14.76
C PHE A 309 1.34 1.10 -15.37
N SER A 310 0.10 1.60 -15.42
CA SER A 310 -1.13 0.84 -15.72
C SER A 310 -1.25 0.20 -17.10
N LEU A 311 -0.55 0.71 -18.11
CA LEU A 311 -0.66 0.14 -19.46
C LEU A 311 0.43 -0.89 -19.79
N TYR A 312 1.36 -1.17 -18.87
CA TYR A 312 2.32 -2.25 -19.06
C TYR A 312 1.68 -3.62 -18.86
N THR A 313 2.24 -4.63 -19.50
CA THR A 313 1.75 -6.03 -19.46
C THR A 313 2.78 -7.02 -18.92
N GLN A 314 4.01 -6.55 -18.74
CA GLN A 314 5.09 -7.30 -18.10
C GLN A 314 4.89 -7.26 -16.58
N ASN A 315 5.36 -8.29 -15.88
CA ASN A 315 5.44 -8.27 -14.42
C ASN A 315 6.38 -7.15 -13.97
N GLN A 316 5.96 -6.39 -12.96
CA GLN A 316 6.66 -5.23 -12.44
C GLN A 316 7.03 -5.42 -10.97
N VAL A 317 8.08 -4.70 -10.56
CA VAL A 317 8.37 -4.49 -9.14
C VAL A 317 8.37 -3.00 -8.92
N ILE A 318 7.40 -2.50 -8.16
CA ILE A 318 7.21 -1.09 -7.89
C ILE A 318 7.50 -0.86 -6.40
N ASP A 319 8.50 -0.05 -6.11
CA ASP A 319 8.95 0.25 -4.74
C ASP A 319 8.87 1.76 -4.50
N LEU A 320 8.01 2.16 -3.57
CA LEU A 320 7.73 3.56 -3.24
C LEU A 320 8.63 4.12 -2.13
N ARG A 321 9.60 3.34 -1.64
CA ARG A 321 10.53 3.79 -0.60
C ARG A 321 11.59 4.71 -1.20
N ASP A 322 12.02 5.73 -0.45
CA ASP A 322 13.04 6.67 -0.91
C ASP A 322 14.39 5.96 -1.16
N GLY A 323 15.05 6.31 -2.26
CA GLY A 323 16.31 5.66 -2.65
C GLY A 323 16.16 4.21 -3.09
N SER A 324 14.95 3.72 -3.35
CA SER A 324 14.72 2.38 -3.93
C SER A 324 14.73 2.41 -5.47
N PHE A 325 14.78 1.22 -6.06
CA PHE A 325 14.68 0.99 -7.49
C PHE A 325 13.49 0.09 -7.80
N SER A 326 12.84 0.36 -8.92
CA SER A 326 11.70 -0.37 -9.48
C SER A 326 12.06 -0.98 -10.84
N ASN A 327 11.45 -2.13 -11.13
CA ASN A 327 11.48 -2.80 -12.44
C ASN A 327 10.17 -2.48 -13.16
N VAL A 328 10.23 -1.64 -14.19
CA VAL A 328 9.04 -1.07 -14.83
C VAL A 328 9.08 -1.32 -16.34
N GLY A 329 7.97 -1.76 -16.92
CA GLY A 329 7.83 -1.94 -18.37
C GLY A 329 8.77 -2.99 -18.98
N GLY A 330 9.11 -4.05 -18.23
CA GLY A 330 10.01 -5.11 -18.67
C GLY A 330 11.50 -4.77 -18.61
N LEU A 331 11.85 -3.64 -18.00
CA LEU A 331 13.22 -3.25 -17.68
C LEU A 331 13.56 -3.60 -16.21
N VAL A 332 14.84 -3.48 -15.84
CA VAL A 332 15.33 -3.80 -14.49
C VAL A 332 16.00 -2.58 -13.87
N ALA A 333 15.57 -2.23 -12.66
CA ALA A 333 16.06 -1.13 -11.84
C ALA A 333 16.18 0.20 -12.59
N ASN A 334 15.20 0.47 -13.46
CA ASN A 334 15.18 1.59 -14.40
C ASN A 334 14.46 2.84 -13.87
N VAL A 335 13.60 2.66 -12.85
CA VAL A 335 12.92 3.76 -12.18
C VAL A 335 13.40 3.82 -10.74
N SER A 336 13.77 4.99 -10.26
CA SER A 336 14.15 5.18 -8.85
C SER A 336 13.51 6.43 -8.24
N ILE A 337 13.50 6.47 -6.91
CA ILE A 337 13.05 7.63 -6.13
C ILE A 337 14.28 8.24 -5.46
N ALA A 338 14.53 9.55 -5.63
CA ALA A 338 15.64 10.21 -4.95
C ALA A 338 15.45 10.22 -3.43
N ARG A 339 16.54 10.38 -2.69
CA ARG A 339 16.51 10.45 -1.21
C ARG A 339 15.64 11.59 -0.72
N GLY A 340 14.82 11.33 0.29
CA GLY A 340 13.94 12.33 0.91
C GLY A 340 12.68 12.68 0.11
N VAL A 341 12.41 11.98 -0.99
CA VAL A 341 11.16 12.09 -1.76
C VAL A 341 10.15 11.06 -1.25
N VAL A 342 8.88 11.44 -1.16
CA VAL A 342 7.77 10.54 -0.85
C VAL A 342 6.90 10.43 -2.10
N ILE A 343 6.54 9.21 -2.48
CA ILE A 343 5.54 8.93 -3.51
C ILE A 343 4.46 8.08 -2.84
N GLU A 344 3.21 8.53 -2.86
CA GLU A 344 2.14 7.92 -2.06
C GLU A 344 1.45 6.77 -2.79
N ASN A 345 1.37 6.80 -4.12
CA ASN A 345 0.47 5.91 -4.85
C ASN A 345 1.17 5.15 -5.97
N ALA A 346 0.69 3.94 -6.25
CA ALA A 346 1.15 3.13 -7.36
C ALA A 346 0.00 2.40 -8.05
N LEU A 347 0.02 2.40 -9.37
CA LEU A 347 -0.82 1.56 -10.22
C LEU A 347 0.10 0.60 -10.98
N GLY A 348 -0.02 -0.69 -10.68
CA GLY A 348 0.50 -1.81 -11.46
C GLY A 348 -0.17 -1.89 -12.83
N GLY A 349 0.26 -2.85 -13.64
CA GLY A 349 -0.19 -3.09 -15.02
C GLY A 349 -1.15 -4.27 -15.13
N ALA A 350 -0.98 -5.05 -16.20
CA ALA A 350 -1.72 -6.29 -16.43
C ALA A 350 -0.90 -7.57 -16.17
N GLY A 351 0.33 -7.43 -15.66
CA GLY A 351 1.22 -8.53 -15.29
C GLY A 351 1.07 -8.91 -13.82
N ASP A 352 1.74 -9.97 -13.39
CA ASP A 352 1.77 -10.32 -11.96
C ASP A 352 2.77 -9.41 -11.24
N ASP A 353 2.28 -8.32 -10.65
CA ASP A 353 3.10 -7.24 -10.12
C ASP A 353 3.36 -7.36 -8.62
N ARG A 354 4.51 -6.84 -8.19
CA ARG A 354 4.83 -6.66 -6.77
C ARG A 354 4.93 -5.18 -6.46
N ILE A 355 4.03 -4.68 -5.62
CA ILE A 355 3.94 -3.27 -5.24
C ILE A 355 4.24 -3.12 -3.75
N ILE A 356 5.25 -2.30 -3.44
CA ILE A 356 5.75 -2.04 -2.08
C ILE A 356 5.55 -0.56 -1.81
N GLY A 357 4.68 -0.25 -0.84
CA GLY A 357 4.49 1.09 -0.31
C GLY A 357 5.63 1.53 0.60
N ASN A 358 5.38 2.57 1.39
CA ASN A 358 6.36 3.18 2.27
C ASN A 358 5.79 3.39 3.68
N ALA A 359 6.10 4.50 4.33
CA ALA A 359 5.64 4.80 5.69
C ALA A 359 4.50 5.83 5.72
N ALA A 360 4.13 6.37 4.56
CA ALA A 360 2.99 7.25 4.38
C ALA A 360 1.75 6.44 4.00
N ASP A 361 0.57 7.06 4.11
CA ASP A 361 -0.68 6.44 3.67
C ASP A 361 -0.64 6.21 2.15
N ASN A 362 -0.65 4.95 1.71
CA ASN A 362 -0.52 4.60 0.30
C ASN A 362 -1.83 4.14 -0.34
N VAL A 363 -2.01 4.44 -1.63
CA VAL A 363 -3.01 3.76 -2.49
C VAL A 363 -2.28 2.89 -3.51
N LEU A 364 -2.37 1.58 -3.32
CA LEU A 364 -1.72 0.58 -4.16
C LEU A 364 -2.77 -0.20 -4.95
N ARG A 365 -2.70 -0.16 -6.29
CA ARG A 365 -3.58 -0.92 -7.17
C ARG A 365 -2.79 -1.89 -8.02
N GLY A 366 -3.06 -3.19 -7.88
CA GLY A 366 -2.47 -4.24 -8.73
C GLY A 366 -2.97 -4.18 -10.17
N ASN A 367 -4.27 -3.90 -10.32
CA ASN A 367 -5.04 -3.90 -11.57
C ASN A 367 -5.38 -5.30 -12.08
N ALA A 368 -4.60 -5.89 -13.00
CA ALA A 368 -4.89 -7.23 -13.49
C ALA A 368 -3.62 -8.08 -13.38
N GLY A 369 -3.77 -9.35 -13.07
CA GLY A 369 -2.62 -10.20 -12.74
C GLY A 369 -2.79 -10.74 -11.32
N ASN A 370 -1.86 -11.60 -10.89
CA ASN A 370 -1.84 -12.08 -9.51
C ASN A 370 -0.83 -11.25 -8.73
N ASP A 371 -1.31 -10.18 -8.12
CA ASP A 371 -0.47 -9.13 -7.58
C ASP A 371 -0.11 -9.36 -6.11
N ILE A 372 1.06 -8.87 -5.71
CA ILE A 372 1.52 -8.84 -4.32
C ILE A 372 1.58 -7.38 -3.85
N LEU A 373 0.76 -7.04 -2.87
CA LEU A 373 0.65 -5.70 -2.31
C LEU A 373 1.19 -5.65 -0.87
N ILE A 374 2.15 -4.77 -0.61
CA ILE A 374 2.71 -4.50 0.71
C ILE A 374 2.49 -3.02 0.99
N GLY A 375 1.57 -2.68 1.90
CA GLY A 375 1.31 -1.29 2.28
C GLY A 375 2.51 -0.64 2.97
N GLY A 376 2.99 -1.28 4.05
CA GLY A 376 4.11 -0.78 4.82
C GLY A 376 3.63 -0.23 6.15
N GLY A 377 3.93 1.02 6.45
CA GLY A 377 3.32 1.75 7.56
C GLY A 377 2.46 2.89 7.03
N GLY A 378 1.54 3.40 7.84
CA GLY A 378 0.52 4.34 7.37
C GLY A 378 -0.85 3.68 7.37
N ASN A 379 -1.86 4.37 6.84
CA ASN A 379 -3.20 3.82 6.60
C ASN A 379 -3.36 3.52 5.12
N ASP A 380 -3.16 2.26 4.73
CA ASP A 380 -3.04 1.93 3.32
C ASP A 380 -4.38 1.49 2.71
N THR A 381 -4.56 1.78 1.42
CA THR A 381 -5.61 1.21 0.59
C THR A 381 -4.97 0.28 -0.44
N LEU A 382 -5.23 -1.01 -0.29
CA LEU A 382 -4.71 -2.08 -1.15
C LEU A 382 -5.85 -2.61 -2.02
N ASP A 383 -5.74 -2.48 -3.33
CA ASP A 383 -6.71 -3.00 -4.29
C ASP A 383 -6.00 -3.99 -5.22
N GLY A 384 -6.25 -5.29 -5.05
CA GLY A 384 -5.65 -6.32 -5.92
C GLY A 384 -6.11 -6.16 -7.36
N GLY A 385 -7.42 -6.02 -7.53
CA GLY A 385 -8.07 -5.89 -8.83
C GLY A 385 -8.52 -7.25 -9.34
N ALA A 386 -8.11 -7.62 -10.55
CA ALA A 386 -8.53 -8.84 -11.22
C ALA A 386 -7.41 -9.88 -11.21
N GLY A 387 -7.59 -10.94 -10.43
CA GLY A 387 -6.67 -12.08 -10.39
C GLY A 387 -6.79 -12.81 -9.08
N MET A 388 -5.72 -13.47 -8.65
CA MET A 388 -5.58 -13.98 -7.28
C MET A 388 -4.51 -13.17 -6.56
N ASP A 389 -4.95 -12.20 -5.80
CA ASP A 389 -4.08 -11.18 -5.23
C ASP A 389 -3.72 -11.49 -3.79
N THR A 390 -2.53 -11.03 -3.38
CA THR A 390 -1.98 -11.24 -2.05
C THR A 390 -1.61 -9.92 -1.38
N ALA A 391 -2.27 -9.60 -0.26
CA ALA A 391 -1.83 -8.55 0.65
C ALA A 391 -0.89 -9.14 1.70
N VAL A 392 0.27 -8.50 1.92
CA VAL A 392 1.33 -8.99 2.82
C VAL A 392 1.53 -8.03 3.99
N PHE A 393 1.53 -8.59 5.19
CA PHE A 393 1.64 -7.89 6.46
C PHE A 393 2.83 -8.41 7.25
N SER A 394 3.56 -7.50 7.89
CA SER A 394 4.79 -7.85 8.63
C SER A 394 4.51 -8.46 10.01
N GLY A 395 3.36 -8.15 10.61
CA GLY A 395 2.93 -8.68 11.91
C GLY A 395 2.40 -10.11 11.82
N THR A 396 2.17 -10.71 12.99
CA THR A 396 1.48 -12.01 13.09
C THR A 396 -0.03 -11.83 12.93
N LEU A 397 -0.79 -12.83 12.51
CA LEU A 397 -2.26 -12.72 12.42
C LEU A 397 -2.91 -12.25 13.75
N ALA A 398 -2.31 -12.59 14.89
CA ALA A 398 -2.80 -12.22 16.21
C ALA A 398 -2.61 -10.73 16.56
N SER A 399 -1.69 -10.00 15.91
CA SER A 399 -1.45 -8.58 16.19
C SER A 399 -2.48 -7.65 15.53
N TYR A 400 -3.14 -8.11 14.46
CA TYR A 400 -4.18 -7.35 13.77
C TYR A 400 -5.55 -7.56 14.39
N VAL A 401 -6.32 -6.49 14.55
CA VAL A 401 -7.79 -6.58 14.64
C VAL A 401 -8.33 -6.56 13.21
N HIS A 402 -9.26 -7.46 12.89
CA HIS A 402 -9.81 -7.55 11.54
C HIS A 402 -11.31 -7.23 11.55
N GLN A 403 -11.79 -6.68 10.44
CA GLN A 403 -13.20 -6.51 10.16
C GLN A 403 -13.45 -6.82 8.68
N LEU A 404 -14.40 -7.72 8.42
CA LEU A 404 -14.91 -7.95 7.07
C LEU A 404 -15.96 -6.86 6.76
N ALA A 405 -15.98 -6.41 5.50
CA ALA A 405 -16.93 -5.44 5.00
C ALA A 405 -17.52 -5.88 3.65
N MET A 406 -18.51 -5.14 3.16
CA MET A 406 -19.12 -5.34 1.84
C MET A 406 -18.05 -5.43 0.73
N ASN A 407 -18.39 -6.10 -0.37
CA ASN A 407 -17.50 -6.32 -1.52
C ASN A 407 -16.18 -7.04 -1.14
N ALA A 408 -16.22 -7.87 -0.10
CA ALA A 408 -15.06 -8.61 0.41
C ALA A 408 -13.88 -7.72 0.82
N THR A 409 -14.15 -6.46 1.19
CA THR A 409 -13.13 -5.60 1.78
C THR A 409 -12.77 -6.12 3.18
N VAL A 410 -11.47 -6.19 3.47
CA VAL A 410 -10.94 -6.51 4.79
C VAL A 410 -10.27 -5.27 5.35
N ILE A 411 -10.67 -4.88 6.55
CA ILE A 411 -10.06 -3.79 7.29
C ILE A 411 -9.19 -4.42 8.38
N LEU A 412 -7.91 -4.07 8.41
CA LEU A 412 -6.93 -4.54 9.37
C LEU A 412 -6.41 -3.36 10.19
N HIS A 413 -6.41 -3.50 11.51
CA HIS A 413 -5.91 -2.48 12.43
C HIS A 413 -4.74 -3.03 13.24
N GLU A 414 -3.62 -2.32 13.25
CA GLU A 414 -2.45 -2.63 14.06
C GLU A 414 -1.78 -1.33 14.52
N ASN A 415 -1.43 -1.21 15.81
CA ASN A 415 -0.68 -0.07 16.35
C ASN A 415 -1.23 1.34 16.02
N GLY A 416 -2.54 1.46 15.77
CA GLY A 416 -3.19 2.73 15.41
C GLY A 416 -3.24 3.03 13.90
N ALA A 417 -2.57 2.22 13.07
CA ALA A 417 -2.73 2.20 11.62
C ALA A 417 -3.95 1.37 11.20
N THR A 418 -4.53 1.71 10.06
CA THR A 418 -5.69 1.03 9.47
C THR A 418 -5.50 0.81 7.99
N ASP A 419 -5.35 -0.45 7.61
CA ASP A 419 -5.25 -0.86 6.22
C ASP A 419 -6.60 -1.38 5.71
N ARG A 420 -6.93 -1.02 4.48
CA ARG A 420 -8.12 -1.48 3.77
C ARG A 420 -7.67 -2.26 2.54
N ALA A 421 -7.93 -3.56 2.54
CA ALA A 421 -7.70 -4.41 1.38
C ALA A 421 -9.01 -4.76 0.70
N GLN A 422 -9.09 -4.59 -0.61
CA GLN A 422 -10.25 -4.98 -1.43
C GLN A 422 -9.76 -5.76 -2.65
N SER A 423 -10.62 -6.63 -3.19
CA SER A 423 -10.24 -7.49 -4.33
C SER A 423 -8.95 -8.28 -4.03
N VAL A 424 -8.85 -8.84 -2.81
CA VAL A 424 -7.68 -9.61 -2.35
C VAL A 424 -8.17 -10.94 -1.78
N GLU A 425 -7.65 -12.04 -2.34
CA GLU A 425 -8.04 -13.40 -1.95
C GLU A 425 -7.12 -13.98 -0.87
N ARG A 426 -5.89 -13.48 -0.76
CA ARG A 426 -4.89 -14.01 0.16
C ARG A 426 -4.27 -12.91 1.02
N PHE A 427 -4.19 -13.19 2.32
CA PHE A 427 -3.57 -12.32 3.32
C PHE A 427 -2.42 -13.07 3.95
N GLU A 428 -1.20 -12.61 3.73
CA GLU A 428 0.02 -13.21 4.27
C GLU A 428 0.49 -12.43 5.50
N PHE A 429 0.78 -13.16 6.57
CA PHE A 429 1.30 -12.66 7.84
C PHE A 429 2.63 -13.36 8.12
N SER A 430 3.43 -12.84 9.06
CA SER A 430 4.72 -13.45 9.39
C SER A 430 4.63 -14.87 9.98
N ASP A 431 3.46 -15.28 10.48
CA ASP A 431 3.21 -16.60 11.07
C ASP A 431 2.25 -17.50 10.27
N GLY A 432 1.84 -17.09 9.07
CA GLY A 432 0.97 -17.89 8.20
C GLY A 432 0.10 -17.05 7.28
N ALA A 433 -0.93 -17.66 6.67
CA ALA A 433 -1.79 -16.96 5.72
C ALA A 433 -3.27 -17.25 5.94
N VAL A 434 -4.11 -16.30 5.55
CA VAL A 434 -5.56 -16.41 5.52
C VAL A 434 -6.02 -16.33 4.06
N ARG A 435 -6.91 -17.24 3.65
CA ARG A 435 -7.59 -17.16 2.36
C ARG A 435 -9.02 -16.68 2.58
N LEU A 436 -9.44 -15.70 1.79
CA LEU A 436 -10.80 -15.18 1.78
C LEU A 436 -11.55 -15.75 0.58
N ASP A 437 -12.73 -16.30 0.82
CA ASP A 437 -13.68 -16.67 -0.23
C ASP A 437 -14.89 -15.74 -0.12
N ALA A 438 -14.93 -14.74 -0.99
CA ALA A 438 -16.00 -13.75 -1.05
C ALA A 438 -17.39 -14.36 -1.29
N SER A 439 -17.47 -15.59 -1.80
CA SER A 439 -18.75 -16.31 -2.00
C SER A 439 -19.34 -16.88 -0.71
N GLN A 440 -18.60 -16.83 0.41
CA GLN A 440 -19.01 -17.36 1.71
C GLN A 440 -19.09 -16.27 2.79
N PRO A 441 -20.02 -15.31 2.70
CA PRO A 441 -20.06 -14.13 3.59
C PRO A 441 -20.36 -14.43 5.07
N LEU A 442 -20.81 -15.64 5.39
CA LEU A 442 -21.06 -16.08 6.77
C LEU A 442 -19.87 -16.84 7.38
N PHE A 443 -18.83 -17.13 6.60
CA PHE A 443 -17.61 -17.75 7.11
C PHE A 443 -16.53 -16.68 7.25
N ASP A 444 -16.06 -16.46 8.48
CA ASP A 444 -15.00 -15.51 8.76
C ASP A 444 -13.68 -16.28 8.94
N PRO A 445 -12.82 -16.34 7.91
CA PRO A 445 -11.60 -17.15 7.96
C PRO A 445 -10.57 -16.57 8.95
N PHE A 446 -10.61 -15.26 9.21
CA PHE A 446 -9.72 -14.63 10.19
C PHE A 446 -10.14 -14.98 11.61
N PHE A 447 -11.44 -14.89 11.93
CA PHE A 447 -11.98 -15.37 13.20
C PHE A 447 -11.66 -16.86 13.38
N TYR A 448 -11.95 -17.68 12.36
CA TYR A 448 -11.78 -19.12 12.43
C TYR A 448 -10.32 -19.50 12.71
N LEU A 449 -9.37 -18.94 11.98
CA LEU A 449 -7.96 -19.27 12.17
C LEU A 449 -7.39 -18.70 13.48
N LYS A 450 -7.89 -17.54 13.96
CA LYS A 450 -7.51 -16.98 15.27
C LYS A 450 -7.95 -17.87 16.43
N THR A 451 -9.15 -18.43 16.34
CA THR A 451 -9.71 -19.31 17.37
C THR A 451 -9.17 -20.73 17.24
N GLN A 452 -8.98 -21.23 16.01
CA GLN A 452 -8.54 -22.60 15.70
C GLN A 452 -7.04 -22.61 15.35
N ARG A 453 -6.20 -22.38 16.37
CA ARG A 453 -4.74 -22.25 16.21
C ARG A 453 -4.07 -23.52 15.68
N ASP A 454 -4.66 -24.69 15.93
CA ASP A 454 -4.22 -25.97 15.35
C ASP A 454 -4.37 -26.00 13.82
N VAL A 455 -5.49 -25.49 13.30
CA VAL A 455 -5.74 -25.39 11.86
C VAL A 455 -4.78 -24.39 11.23
N TYR A 456 -4.61 -23.23 11.87
CA TYR A 456 -3.67 -22.20 11.39
C TYR A 456 -2.22 -22.71 11.33
N ALA A 457 -1.75 -23.36 12.40
CA ALA A 457 -0.41 -23.93 12.46
C ALA A 457 -0.18 -25.05 11.43
N SER A 458 -1.23 -25.73 10.98
CA SER A 458 -1.13 -26.74 9.91
C SER A 458 -1.01 -26.15 8.50
N GLY A 459 -1.31 -24.86 8.31
CA GLY A 459 -1.39 -24.23 7.00
C GLY A 459 -2.61 -24.64 6.16
N SER A 460 -3.59 -25.30 6.77
CA SER A 460 -4.82 -25.74 6.09
C SER A 460 -5.70 -24.55 5.73
N ASP A 461 -6.37 -24.65 4.58
CA ASP A 461 -7.41 -23.69 4.19
C ASP A 461 -8.58 -23.75 5.19
N ALA A 462 -8.96 -22.59 5.74
CA ALA A 462 -9.91 -22.48 6.84
C ALA A 462 -11.31 -22.98 6.44
N LEU A 463 -11.78 -22.59 5.26
CA LEU A 463 -13.10 -22.94 4.76
C LEU A 463 -13.17 -24.43 4.43
N ALA A 464 -12.16 -24.96 3.74
CA ALA A 464 -12.06 -26.39 3.43
C ALA A 464 -12.00 -27.24 4.70
N HIS A 465 -11.24 -26.80 5.72
CA HIS A 465 -11.21 -27.46 7.02
C HIS A 465 -12.57 -27.42 7.70
N PHE A 466 -13.25 -26.28 7.73
CA PHE A 466 -14.56 -26.15 8.35
C PHE A 466 -15.59 -27.08 7.71
N GLN A 467 -15.70 -27.06 6.37
CA GLN A 467 -16.62 -27.90 5.62
C GLN A 467 -16.29 -29.40 5.77
N SER A 468 -15.00 -29.72 5.82
CA SER A 468 -14.54 -31.10 5.92
C SER A 468 -14.60 -31.64 7.33
N TYR A 469 -14.42 -30.85 8.38
CA TYR A 469 -14.27 -31.32 9.76
C TYR A 469 -14.91 -30.38 10.77
N GLY A 470 -14.63 -29.08 10.67
CA GLY A 470 -14.98 -28.09 11.69
C GLY A 470 -16.46 -28.06 12.09
N ALA A 471 -17.38 -28.17 11.12
CA ALA A 471 -18.81 -28.24 11.41
C ALA A 471 -19.20 -29.48 12.25
N ARG A 472 -18.54 -30.63 12.04
CA ARG A 472 -18.78 -31.86 12.82
C ARG A 472 -18.11 -31.82 14.19
N GLU A 473 -17.03 -31.06 14.30
CA GLU A 473 -16.31 -30.83 15.56
C GLU A 473 -16.94 -29.72 16.40
N GLY A 474 -18.02 -29.08 15.92
CA GLY A 474 -18.69 -28.00 16.65
C GLY A 474 -17.91 -26.69 16.69
N ARG A 475 -16.96 -26.47 15.75
CA ARG A 475 -16.14 -25.25 15.67
C ARG A 475 -16.91 -24.13 15.00
N ASP A 476 -16.93 -22.95 15.59
CA ASP A 476 -17.76 -21.84 15.12
C ASP A 476 -17.14 -21.09 13.92
N PRO A 477 -17.91 -20.78 12.86
CA PRO A 477 -17.41 -20.14 11.64
C PRO A 477 -17.24 -18.62 11.76
N ASN A 478 -17.87 -18.00 12.77
CA ASN A 478 -17.76 -16.59 13.11
C ASN A 478 -18.23 -16.38 14.56
N ALA A 479 -18.03 -15.18 15.12
CA ALA A 479 -18.36 -14.87 16.52
C ALA A 479 -19.87 -14.87 16.87
N TYR A 480 -20.75 -14.96 15.88
CA TYR A 480 -22.21 -14.82 16.01
C TYR A 480 -22.97 -16.07 15.52
N PHE A 481 -22.27 -17.17 15.24
CA PHE A 481 -22.86 -18.45 14.87
C PHE A 481 -22.27 -19.56 15.72
N SER A 482 -23.10 -20.21 16.54
CA SER A 482 -22.69 -21.38 17.32
C SER A 482 -23.14 -22.65 16.61
N VAL A 483 -22.19 -23.46 16.13
CA VAL A 483 -22.50 -24.72 15.45
C VAL A 483 -23.23 -25.68 16.38
N SER A 484 -22.68 -25.88 17.58
CA SER A 484 -23.25 -26.79 18.57
C SER A 484 -24.64 -26.32 19.05
N GLY A 485 -24.78 -25.01 19.30
CA GLY A 485 -26.07 -24.43 19.70
C GLY A 485 -27.13 -24.55 18.59
N TYR A 486 -26.76 -24.22 17.35
CA TYR A 486 -27.67 -24.28 16.21
C TYR A 486 -28.18 -25.70 15.96
N LEU A 487 -27.30 -26.71 15.98
CA LEU A 487 -27.71 -28.11 15.80
C LEU A 487 -28.57 -28.63 16.96
N ALA A 488 -28.31 -28.18 18.20
CA ALA A 488 -29.10 -28.59 19.36
C ALA A 488 -30.52 -28.03 19.30
N ALA A 489 -30.67 -26.76 18.94
CA ALA A 489 -31.96 -26.10 18.75
C ALA A 489 -32.73 -26.63 17.53
N ASN A 490 -32.03 -27.02 16.47
CA ASN A 490 -32.60 -27.40 15.19
C ASN A 490 -32.44 -28.90 14.92
N ARG A 491 -33.23 -29.71 15.64
CA ARG A 491 -33.14 -31.18 15.58
C ARG A 491 -33.39 -31.77 14.19
N ASP A 492 -34.18 -31.10 13.36
CA ASP A 492 -34.41 -31.45 11.96
C ASP A 492 -33.12 -31.36 11.12
N VAL A 493 -32.34 -30.30 11.31
CA VAL A 493 -31.05 -30.08 10.64
C VAL A 493 -30.02 -31.10 11.11
N ALA A 494 -29.96 -31.34 12.43
CA ALA A 494 -29.08 -32.35 13.00
C ALA A 494 -29.42 -33.76 12.51
N ALA A 495 -30.71 -34.13 12.48
CA ALA A 495 -31.16 -35.43 11.99
C ALA A 495 -30.89 -35.63 10.49
N ALA A 496 -30.94 -34.56 9.70
CA ALA A 496 -30.60 -34.60 8.28
C ALA A 496 -29.08 -34.71 8.02
N GLY A 497 -28.23 -34.49 9.03
CA GLY A 497 -26.78 -34.44 8.87
C GLY A 497 -26.31 -33.31 7.95
N ALA A 498 -27.12 -32.24 7.83
CA ALA A 498 -26.81 -31.11 6.97
C ALA A 498 -25.73 -30.22 7.59
N ASP A 499 -24.92 -29.57 6.74
CA ASP A 499 -23.99 -28.53 7.19
C ASP A 499 -24.79 -27.36 7.78
N PRO A 500 -24.58 -27.00 9.06
CA PRO A 500 -25.42 -26.03 9.75
C PRO A 500 -25.27 -24.61 9.21
N LEU A 501 -24.06 -24.21 8.81
CA LEU A 501 -23.83 -22.87 8.24
C LEU A 501 -24.50 -22.74 6.87
N ARG A 502 -24.36 -23.77 6.03
CA ARG A 502 -25.01 -23.84 4.71
C ARG A 502 -26.52 -23.90 4.82
N HIS A 503 -27.06 -24.66 5.77
CA HIS A 503 -28.49 -24.70 6.05
C HIS A 503 -28.99 -23.32 6.49
N PHE A 504 -28.29 -22.68 7.42
CA PHE A 504 -28.66 -21.35 7.90
C PHE A 504 -28.63 -20.30 6.78
N ALA A 505 -27.60 -20.32 5.93
CA ALA A 505 -27.49 -19.45 4.78
C ALA A 505 -28.66 -19.61 3.80
N ALA A 506 -29.02 -20.86 3.48
CA ALA A 506 -30.04 -21.16 2.47
C ALA A 506 -31.48 -21.00 3.00
N PHE A 507 -31.73 -21.38 4.24
CA PHE A 507 -33.07 -21.51 4.83
C PHE A 507 -33.18 -20.79 6.17
N GLY A 508 -32.26 -21.04 7.10
CA GLY A 508 -32.41 -20.63 8.50
C GLY A 508 -32.63 -19.14 8.72
N GLN A 509 -31.93 -18.27 7.98
CA GLN A 509 -32.15 -16.81 8.07
C GLN A 509 -33.57 -16.41 7.65
N LYS A 510 -34.12 -17.05 6.61
CA LYS A 510 -35.48 -16.76 6.10
C LYS A 510 -36.56 -17.33 7.00
N GLU A 511 -36.27 -18.46 7.65
CA GLU A 511 -37.13 -19.08 8.65
C GLU A 511 -37.06 -18.34 10.00
N GLY A 512 -36.13 -17.39 10.16
CA GLY A 512 -35.94 -16.65 11.40
C GLY A 512 -35.38 -17.50 12.54
N ARG A 513 -34.61 -18.55 12.22
CA ARG A 513 -33.89 -19.37 13.20
C ARG A 513 -32.69 -18.58 13.71
N ASP A 514 -32.40 -18.60 15.01
CA ASP A 514 -31.28 -17.85 15.56
C ASP A 514 -29.95 -18.61 15.47
N PRO A 515 -28.85 -17.95 15.07
CA PRO A 515 -27.54 -18.59 14.92
C PRO A 515 -26.74 -18.68 16.23
N SER A 516 -26.99 -17.82 17.21
CA SER A 516 -26.30 -17.82 18.51
C SER A 516 -27.04 -17.00 19.57
N LEU A 517 -26.62 -17.11 20.83
CA LEU A 517 -27.11 -16.24 21.92
C LEU A 517 -26.85 -14.75 21.68
N ALA A 518 -25.84 -14.43 20.86
CA ALA A 518 -25.42 -13.07 20.59
C ALA A 518 -26.18 -12.43 19.42
N PHE A 519 -27.02 -13.18 18.71
CA PHE A 519 -27.69 -12.67 17.52
C PHE A 519 -29.09 -13.25 17.34
N ASP A 520 -30.10 -12.38 17.41
CA ASP A 520 -31.49 -12.70 17.10
C ASP A 520 -31.86 -12.18 15.71
N VAL A 521 -32.25 -13.08 14.81
CA VAL A 521 -32.53 -12.74 13.40
C VAL A 521 -33.74 -11.82 13.29
N LYS A 522 -34.80 -12.10 14.06
CA LYS A 522 -36.07 -11.38 13.96
C LYS A 522 -35.94 -9.99 14.56
N LEU A 523 -35.28 -9.84 15.71
CA LEU A 523 -35.03 -8.55 16.32
C LEU A 523 -34.11 -7.70 15.45
N TYR A 524 -33.05 -8.29 14.88
CA TYR A 524 -32.18 -7.55 13.97
C TYR A 524 -32.98 -6.96 12.80
N LEU A 525 -33.81 -7.75 12.12
CA LEU A 525 -34.65 -7.25 11.03
C LEU A 525 -35.73 -6.26 11.49
N LYS A 526 -36.29 -6.45 12.70
CA LYS A 526 -37.29 -5.54 13.27
C LYS A 526 -36.74 -4.13 13.49
N PHE A 527 -35.52 -4.03 14.02
CA PHE A 527 -34.87 -2.75 14.31
C PHE A 527 -34.10 -2.18 13.11
N ASN A 528 -33.98 -2.96 12.03
CA ASN A 528 -33.33 -2.59 10.78
C ASN A 528 -34.27 -2.84 9.58
N PRO A 529 -35.37 -2.06 9.47
CA PRO A 529 -36.39 -2.29 8.45
C PRO A 529 -35.89 -2.10 7.01
N ASP A 530 -34.82 -1.33 6.82
CA ASP A 530 -34.12 -1.17 5.55
C ASP A 530 -33.44 -2.47 5.10
N VAL A 531 -32.85 -3.24 6.04
CA VAL A 531 -32.28 -4.57 5.76
C VAL A 531 -33.39 -5.57 5.48
N ALA A 532 -34.48 -5.52 6.24
CA ALA A 532 -35.65 -6.36 5.97
C ALA A 532 -36.22 -6.12 4.56
N ALA A 533 -36.21 -4.86 4.10
CA ALA A 533 -36.67 -4.49 2.76
C ALA A 533 -35.69 -4.90 1.64
N SER A 534 -34.38 -4.99 1.92
CA SER A 534 -33.38 -5.39 0.91
C SER A 534 -33.43 -6.88 0.58
N GLY A 535 -33.94 -7.70 1.50
CA GLY A 535 -33.97 -9.16 1.38
C GLY A 535 -32.62 -9.85 1.65
N MET A 536 -31.60 -9.10 2.07
CA MET A 536 -30.32 -9.64 2.54
C MET A 536 -30.51 -10.41 3.86
N GLY A 537 -29.71 -11.46 4.07
CA GLY A 537 -29.71 -12.17 5.34
C GLY A 537 -29.34 -11.27 6.52
N ALA A 538 -30.02 -11.42 7.66
CA ALA A 538 -29.78 -10.58 8.84
C ALA A 538 -28.34 -10.66 9.36
N LEU A 539 -27.81 -11.88 9.53
CA LEU A 539 -26.45 -12.09 10.00
C LEU A 539 -25.43 -11.68 8.94
N GLU A 540 -25.72 -11.99 7.68
CA GLU A 540 -24.90 -11.59 6.53
C GLU A 540 -24.71 -10.07 6.48
N HIS A 541 -25.80 -9.32 6.55
CA HIS A 541 -25.75 -7.86 6.59
C HIS A 541 -24.97 -7.37 7.81
N PHE A 542 -25.22 -7.94 8.99
CA PHE A 542 -24.55 -7.50 10.21
C PHE A 542 -23.03 -7.67 10.14
N LEU A 543 -22.57 -8.81 9.63
CA LEU A 543 -21.15 -9.11 9.48
C LEU A 543 -20.47 -8.20 8.45
N LEU A 544 -21.12 -7.90 7.31
CA LEU A 544 -20.52 -7.15 6.20
C LEU A 544 -20.74 -5.62 6.28
N ALA A 545 -21.76 -5.15 7.00
CA ALA A 545 -22.09 -3.71 7.03
C ALA A 545 -22.56 -3.25 8.41
N GLY A 546 -23.42 -4.02 9.09
CA GLY A 546 -24.09 -3.58 10.30
C GLY A 546 -23.12 -3.15 11.42
N LYS A 547 -22.01 -3.87 11.60
CA LYS A 547 -20.96 -3.47 12.56
C LYS A 547 -20.34 -2.11 12.21
N ALA A 548 -20.00 -1.89 10.95
CA ALA A 548 -19.41 -0.63 10.47
C ALA A 548 -20.37 0.56 10.64
N GLU A 549 -21.66 0.30 10.44
CA GLU A 549 -22.75 1.26 10.59
C GLU A 549 -23.14 1.52 12.06
N GLY A 550 -22.50 0.84 13.01
CA GLY A 550 -22.81 0.95 14.44
C GLY A 550 -24.16 0.32 14.83
N ARG A 551 -24.71 -0.58 14.01
CA ARG A 551 -25.94 -1.30 14.34
C ARG A 551 -25.69 -2.26 15.49
N ALA A 552 -26.67 -2.36 16.38
CA ALA A 552 -26.65 -3.32 17.47
C ALA A 552 -26.93 -4.74 16.95
N SER A 553 -26.21 -5.72 17.51
CA SER A 553 -26.69 -7.10 17.57
C SER A 553 -27.57 -7.28 18.81
N TYR A 554 -28.58 -8.12 18.71
CA TYR A 554 -29.54 -8.37 19.79
C TYR A 554 -29.36 -9.77 20.34
N LYS A 555 -29.49 -9.93 21.65
CA LYS A 555 -29.46 -11.24 22.29
C LYS A 555 -30.67 -12.05 21.86
N MET A 556 -30.43 -13.34 21.66
CA MET A 556 -31.48 -14.31 21.35
C MET A 556 -32.57 -14.26 22.42
N ILE A 557 -33.83 -14.07 21.99
CA ILE A 557 -34.99 -14.27 22.87
C ILE A 557 -35.58 -15.68 22.76
N GLY A 558 -35.32 -16.34 21.62
CA GLY A 558 -35.85 -17.66 21.29
C GLY A 558 -37.19 -17.61 20.56
N ASP A 559 -37.51 -18.68 19.85
CA ASP A 559 -38.72 -18.83 19.02
C ASP A 559 -39.70 -19.89 19.56
N GLY A 560 -39.40 -20.44 20.74
CA GLY A 560 -40.05 -21.63 21.29
C GLY A 560 -40.60 -21.42 22.70
N LEU A 561 -41.00 -20.19 23.06
CA LEU A 561 -41.58 -19.89 24.37
C LEU A 561 -42.82 -20.75 24.61
N GLY A 562 -42.68 -21.74 25.49
CA GLY A 562 -43.75 -22.63 25.91
C GLY A 562 -44.85 -21.88 26.66
N ALA A 563 -46.02 -22.51 26.77
CA ALA A 563 -47.14 -21.95 27.55
C ALA A 563 -46.81 -21.77 29.05
N ASP A 564 -45.75 -22.41 29.52
CA ASP A 564 -45.21 -22.30 30.87
C ASP A 564 -44.02 -21.33 30.96
N GLY A 565 -43.80 -20.48 29.95
CA GLY A 565 -42.75 -19.46 29.90
C GLY A 565 -41.33 -20.01 29.75
N PHE A 566 -41.16 -21.33 29.53
CA PHE A 566 -39.85 -21.93 29.28
C PHE A 566 -39.52 -21.88 27.79
N ASP A 567 -38.33 -21.40 27.41
CA ASP A 567 -37.89 -21.40 26.02
C ASP A 567 -36.81 -22.47 25.82
N ALA A 568 -37.20 -23.57 25.16
CA ALA A 568 -36.32 -24.70 24.94
C ALA A 568 -35.16 -24.35 23.99
N THR A 569 -35.39 -23.49 22.99
CA THR A 569 -34.38 -23.07 22.02
C THR A 569 -33.30 -22.26 22.73
N TYR A 570 -33.69 -21.22 23.46
CA TYR A 570 -32.79 -20.41 24.28
C TYR A 570 -32.04 -21.27 25.30
N TYR A 571 -32.74 -22.18 25.98
CA TYR A 571 -32.13 -23.00 27.02
C TYR A 571 -31.01 -23.89 26.47
N LEU A 572 -31.19 -24.48 25.29
CA LEU A 572 -30.16 -25.31 24.67
C LEU A 572 -28.94 -24.49 24.24
N PHE A 573 -29.13 -23.29 23.69
CA PHE A 573 -28.02 -22.38 23.37
C PHE A 573 -27.28 -21.90 24.62
N ALA A 574 -28.01 -21.55 25.69
CA ALA A 574 -27.45 -21.07 26.95
C ALA A 574 -26.74 -22.16 27.76
N ASN A 575 -26.99 -23.44 27.44
CA ASN A 575 -26.50 -24.58 28.21
C ASN A 575 -25.90 -25.66 27.29
N PRO A 576 -24.69 -25.44 26.74
CA PRO A 576 -24.06 -26.37 25.80
C PRO A 576 -23.84 -27.78 26.36
N ASP A 577 -23.69 -27.91 27.68
CA ASP A 577 -23.58 -29.20 28.37
C ASP A 577 -24.89 -30.00 28.31
N VAL A 578 -26.04 -29.33 28.44
CA VAL A 578 -27.36 -29.96 28.30
C VAL A 578 -27.62 -30.36 26.85
N ALA A 579 -27.25 -29.48 25.92
CA ALA A 579 -27.32 -29.76 24.49
C ALA A 579 -26.49 -31.00 24.11
N ALA A 580 -25.26 -31.10 24.59
CA ALA A 580 -24.37 -32.24 24.36
C ALA A 580 -24.87 -33.53 25.00
N ALA A 581 -25.55 -33.44 26.15
CA ALA A 581 -26.13 -34.59 26.83
C ALA A 581 -27.40 -35.13 26.15
N HIS A 582 -27.96 -34.40 25.17
CA HIS A 582 -29.22 -34.72 24.48
C HIS A 582 -30.41 -34.98 25.43
N VAL A 583 -30.39 -34.35 26.60
CA VAL A 583 -31.48 -34.44 27.59
C VAL A 583 -32.61 -33.51 27.18
N ASP A 584 -33.85 -33.85 27.56
CA ASP A 584 -34.96 -32.93 27.41
C ASP A 584 -34.71 -31.64 28.22
N PRO A 585 -34.64 -30.45 27.58
CA PRO A 585 -34.22 -29.23 28.25
C PRO A 585 -35.21 -28.79 29.34
N ARG A 586 -36.51 -29.04 29.12
CA ARG A 586 -37.55 -28.69 30.08
C ARG A 586 -37.45 -29.56 31.33
N GLN A 587 -37.25 -30.87 31.15
CA GLN A 587 -37.02 -31.81 32.22
C GLN A 587 -35.74 -31.47 32.99
N HIS A 588 -34.63 -31.19 32.30
CA HIS A 588 -33.39 -30.79 32.95
C HIS A 588 -33.60 -29.55 33.83
N TYR A 589 -34.31 -28.53 33.32
CA TYR A 589 -34.58 -27.32 34.09
C TYR A 589 -35.38 -27.60 35.37
N THR A 590 -36.48 -28.38 35.30
CA THR A 590 -37.29 -28.73 36.48
C THR A 590 -36.60 -29.64 37.47
N THR A 591 -35.60 -30.43 37.07
CA THR A 591 -34.92 -31.35 38.00
C THR A 591 -33.66 -30.75 38.62
N SER A 592 -32.93 -29.93 37.86
CA SER A 592 -31.57 -29.51 38.22
C SER A 592 -31.27 -28.07 37.83
N GLY A 593 -31.73 -27.64 36.65
CA GLY A 593 -31.34 -26.36 36.10
C GLY A 593 -31.75 -25.14 36.93
N TYR A 594 -32.93 -25.13 37.54
CA TYR A 594 -33.32 -24.02 38.41
C TYR A 594 -32.50 -23.99 39.71
N LEU A 595 -32.09 -25.15 40.23
CA LEU A 595 -31.23 -25.24 41.41
C LEU A 595 -29.81 -24.74 41.13
N GLU A 596 -29.33 -24.93 39.89
CA GLU A 596 -28.05 -24.42 39.39
C GLU A 596 -28.10 -22.91 39.02
N GLY A 597 -29.31 -22.34 39.04
CA GLY A 597 -29.55 -20.95 38.68
C GLY A 597 -29.48 -20.67 37.18
N ARG A 598 -29.70 -21.68 36.33
CA ARG A 598 -29.75 -21.52 34.87
C ARG A 598 -30.99 -20.73 34.46
N LYS A 599 -30.88 -19.91 33.42
CA LYS A 599 -31.99 -19.08 32.92
C LYS A 599 -32.90 -19.90 32.00
N PRO A 600 -34.22 -19.96 32.23
CA PRO A 600 -35.15 -20.72 31.40
C PRO A 600 -35.57 -20.03 30.10
N ASN A 601 -35.34 -18.72 30.00
CA ASN A 601 -35.57 -17.90 28.82
C ASN A 601 -34.68 -16.64 28.90
N ALA A 602 -34.72 -15.79 27.87
CA ALA A 602 -33.84 -14.63 27.77
C ALA A 602 -34.06 -13.54 28.82
N LEU A 603 -35.25 -13.49 29.44
CA LEU A 603 -35.60 -12.44 30.39
C LEU A 603 -35.53 -12.92 31.84
N PHE A 604 -35.98 -14.13 32.15
CA PHE A 604 -36.05 -14.65 33.52
C PHE A 604 -34.66 -15.01 34.06
N ASP A 605 -34.25 -14.34 35.13
CA ASP A 605 -32.99 -14.62 35.82
C ASP A 605 -33.26 -15.39 37.11
N THR A 606 -33.06 -16.71 37.05
CA THR A 606 -33.30 -17.63 38.16
C THR A 606 -32.54 -17.25 39.44
N ARG A 607 -31.29 -16.79 39.31
CA ARG A 607 -30.48 -16.40 40.48
C ARG A 607 -31.00 -15.10 41.09
N PHE A 608 -31.35 -14.13 40.25
CA PHE A 608 -31.99 -12.90 40.70
C PHE A 608 -33.31 -13.20 41.40
N TYR A 609 -34.18 -14.01 40.79
CA TYR A 609 -35.50 -14.28 41.32
C TYR A 609 -35.45 -14.95 42.69
N LEU A 610 -34.63 -16.01 42.84
CA LEU A 610 -34.46 -16.70 44.13
C LEU A 610 -33.82 -15.80 45.20
N LYS A 611 -32.89 -14.91 44.81
CA LYS A 611 -32.26 -13.97 45.74
C LYS A 611 -33.24 -12.91 46.23
N THR A 612 -34.08 -12.38 45.36
CA THR A 612 -35.06 -11.33 45.66
C THR A 612 -36.30 -11.89 46.37
N ASN A 613 -36.54 -13.20 46.26
CA ASN A 613 -37.69 -13.90 46.82
C ASN A 613 -37.27 -15.06 47.74
N PRO A 614 -36.79 -14.78 48.97
CA PRO A 614 -36.27 -15.81 49.88
C PRO A 614 -37.30 -16.87 50.29
N ASP A 615 -38.59 -16.52 50.26
CA ASP A 615 -39.70 -17.44 50.51
C ASP A 615 -39.80 -18.53 49.44
N VAL A 616 -39.62 -18.17 48.17
CA VAL A 616 -39.58 -19.11 47.03
C VAL A 616 -38.34 -19.99 47.11
N ALA A 617 -37.19 -19.39 47.46
CA ALA A 617 -35.94 -20.13 47.65
C ALA A 617 -36.05 -21.17 48.78
N ALA A 618 -36.63 -20.79 49.93
CA ALA A 618 -36.84 -21.70 51.05
C ALA A 618 -37.81 -22.84 50.72
N ALA A 619 -38.78 -22.61 49.84
CA ALA A 619 -39.74 -23.61 49.39
C ALA A 619 -39.15 -24.66 48.43
N HIS A 620 -37.96 -24.42 47.85
CA HIS A 620 -37.32 -25.32 46.86
C HIS A 620 -38.26 -25.70 45.71
N VAL A 621 -39.03 -24.72 45.21
CA VAL A 621 -39.95 -24.87 44.07
C VAL A 621 -39.35 -24.25 42.81
N ASP A 622 -39.80 -24.71 41.64
CA ASP A 622 -39.43 -24.12 40.34
C ASP A 622 -39.81 -22.61 40.34
N PRO A 623 -38.83 -21.69 40.29
CA PRO A 623 -39.07 -20.26 40.37
C PRO A 623 -39.79 -19.71 39.14
N LEU A 624 -39.62 -20.32 37.97
CA LEU A 624 -40.37 -19.93 36.77
C LEU A 624 -41.84 -20.31 36.91
N ALA A 625 -42.11 -21.53 37.39
CA ALA A 625 -43.46 -21.99 37.65
C ALA A 625 -44.15 -21.12 38.72
N HIS A 626 -43.44 -20.75 39.79
CA HIS A 626 -43.94 -19.82 40.80
C HIS A 626 -44.29 -18.46 40.21
N TYR A 627 -43.37 -17.87 39.42
CA TYR A 627 -43.58 -16.57 38.80
C TYR A 627 -44.83 -16.57 37.92
N ASN A 628 -44.98 -17.57 37.05
CA ASN A 628 -46.09 -17.67 36.10
C ASN A 628 -47.44 -17.93 36.79
N ALA A 629 -47.44 -18.71 37.88
CA ALA A 629 -48.66 -19.02 38.63
C ALA A 629 -49.18 -17.83 39.46
N SER A 630 -48.30 -17.14 40.20
CA SER A 630 -48.70 -16.06 41.10
C SER A 630 -47.72 -14.90 41.20
N GLY A 631 -46.41 -15.13 41.00
CA GLY A 631 -45.39 -14.12 41.27
C GLY A 631 -45.56 -12.80 40.51
N TRP A 632 -45.97 -12.84 39.23
CA TRP A 632 -46.22 -11.60 38.47
C TRP A 632 -47.45 -10.83 38.98
N ARG A 633 -48.47 -11.52 39.51
CA ARG A 633 -49.66 -10.90 40.13
C ARG A 633 -49.34 -10.28 41.48
N GLU A 634 -48.34 -10.83 42.16
CA GLU A 634 -47.77 -10.30 43.40
C GLU A 634 -46.83 -9.11 43.15
N GLY A 635 -46.57 -8.75 41.88
CA GLY A 635 -45.67 -7.66 41.52
C GLY A 635 -44.18 -8.00 41.64
N ARG A 636 -43.82 -9.28 41.74
CA ARG A 636 -42.41 -9.72 41.78
C ARG A 636 -41.77 -9.52 40.42
N ASP A 637 -40.48 -9.21 40.39
CA ASP A 637 -39.74 -9.00 39.14
C ASP A 637 -39.01 -10.28 38.70
N PRO A 638 -39.12 -10.71 37.44
CA PRO A 638 -38.45 -11.90 36.94
C PRO A 638 -36.94 -11.69 36.75
N ALA A 639 -36.49 -10.44 36.65
CA ALA A 639 -35.10 -10.07 36.44
C ALA A 639 -34.85 -8.60 36.80
N ALA A 640 -33.58 -8.23 36.99
CA ALA A 640 -33.20 -6.84 37.22
C ALA A 640 -33.59 -5.90 36.05
N ALA A 641 -33.58 -6.41 34.81
CA ALA A 641 -33.91 -5.63 33.61
C ALA A 641 -35.43 -5.47 33.38
N PHE A 642 -36.29 -6.12 34.18
CA PHE A 642 -37.73 -6.15 33.96
C PHE A 642 -38.52 -5.90 35.25
N HIS A 643 -39.17 -4.74 35.32
CA HIS A 643 -40.07 -4.40 36.41
C HIS A 643 -41.53 -4.72 36.04
N THR A 644 -42.12 -5.71 36.71
CA THR A 644 -43.46 -6.23 36.41
C THR A 644 -44.53 -5.14 36.54
N ALA A 645 -44.52 -4.39 37.64
CA ALA A 645 -45.50 -3.34 37.91
C ALA A 645 -45.39 -2.18 36.89
N ASP A 646 -44.16 -1.79 36.56
CA ASP A 646 -43.91 -0.72 35.59
C ASP A 646 -44.35 -1.13 34.18
N TYR A 647 -44.08 -2.37 33.79
CA TYR A 647 -44.51 -2.88 32.49
C TYR A 647 -46.05 -2.89 32.39
N LEU A 648 -46.76 -3.41 33.39
CA LEU A 648 -48.23 -3.45 33.39
C LEU A 648 -48.86 -2.05 33.44
N SER A 649 -48.27 -1.11 34.17
CA SER A 649 -48.79 0.27 34.24
C SER A 649 -48.65 1.01 32.91
N LYS A 650 -47.57 0.75 32.15
CA LYS A 650 -47.35 1.32 30.81
C LYS A 650 -48.17 0.62 29.72
N ASN A 651 -48.60 -0.62 29.97
CA ASN A 651 -49.26 -1.50 29.00
C ASN A 651 -50.62 -1.97 29.54
N THR A 652 -51.58 -1.03 29.62
CA THR A 652 -52.88 -1.25 30.27
C THR A 652 -53.73 -2.31 29.59
N ASP A 653 -53.55 -2.52 28.28
CA ASP A 653 -54.17 -3.60 27.52
C ASP A 653 -53.72 -4.99 28.02
N VAL A 654 -52.42 -5.16 28.30
CA VAL A 654 -51.85 -6.39 28.87
C VAL A 654 -52.38 -6.62 30.28
N ALA A 655 -52.45 -5.56 31.09
CA ALA A 655 -52.98 -5.60 32.45
C ALA A 655 -54.46 -5.98 32.49
N LEU A 656 -55.29 -5.38 31.64
CA LEU A 656 -56.72 -5.67 31.54
C LEU A 656 -57.00 -7.08 31.01
N ALA A 657 -56.17 -7.56 30.08
CA ALA A 657 -56.25 -8.92 29.58
C ALA A 657 -55.78 -9.96 30.61
N GLY A 658 -55.12 -9.53 31.70
CA GLY A 658 -54.60 -10.43 32.74
C GLY A 658 -53.50 -11.36 32.23
N ILE A 659 -52.75 -10.92 31.22
CA ILE A 659 -51.66 -11.68 30.58
C ILE A 659 -50.38 -11.47 31.39
N ASN A 660 -49.59 -12.54 31.54
CA ASN A 660 -48.27 -12.47 32.17
C ASN A 660 -47.38 -11.46 31.41
N PRO A 661 -46.86 -10.41 32.07
CA PRO A 661 -46.13 -9.34 31.40
C PRO A 661 -44.79 -9.79 30.79
N MET A 662 -44.09 -10.75 31.42
CA MET A 662 -42.86 -11.31 30.85
C MET A 662 -43.15 -12.11 29.58
N ASP A 663 -44.14 -13.01 29.64
CA ASP A 663 -44.52 -13.84 28.49
C ASP A 663 -45.02 -12.96 27.33
N HIS A 664 -45.84 -11.95 27.64
CA HIS A 664 -46.25 -10.97 26.65
C HIS A 664 -45.06 -10.25 26.03
N TYR A 665 -44.10 -9.79 26.85
CA TYR A 665 -42.95 -9.05 26.33
C TYR A 665 -42.12 -9.89 25.36
N LEU A 666 -41.77 -11.12 25.74
CA LEU A 666 -41.00 -12.05 24.94
C LEU A 666 -41.75 -12.46 23.66
N ALA A 667 -43.06 -12.71 23.74
CA ALA A 667 -43.84 -13.18 22.59
C ALA A 667 -44.25 -12.07 21.61
N SER A 668 -44.47 -10.84 22.09
CA SER A 668 -45.06 -9.76 21.25
C SER A 668 -44.57 -8.37 21.62
N GLY A 669 -44.41 -8.06 22.90
CA GLY A 669 -44.12 -6.70 23.37
C GLY A 669 -42.83 -6.12 22.80
N ILE A 670 -41.76 -6.92 22.69
CA ILE A 670 -40.50 -6.47 22.10
C ILE A 670 -40.67 -6.11 20.60
N TYR A 671 -41.45 -6.90 19.86
CA TYR A 671 -41.73 -6.64 18.44
C TYR A 671 -42.73 -5.49 18.22
N GLU A 672 -43.55 -5.18 19.23
CA GLU A 672 -44.44 -4.01 19.26
C GLU A 672 -43.72 -2.72 19.67
N GLY A 673 -42.45 -2.80 20.10
CA GLY A 673 -41.66 -1.65 20.55
C GLY A 673 -41.97 -1.23 21.99
N ARG A 674 -42.55 -2.12 22.81
CA ARG A 674 -42.78 -1.84 24.24
C ARG A 674 -41.44 -1.84 24.98
N GLY A 675 -41.25 -0.87 25.87
CA GLY A 675 -40.02 -0.74 26.64
C GLY A 675 -40.01 -1.56 27.93
N ILE A 676 -38.81 -1.97 28.37
CA ILE A 676 -38.54 -2.57 29.69
C ILE A 676 -37.65 -1.62 30.50
N ALA A 677 -37.31 -2.00 31.74
CA ALA A 677 -36.55 -1.14 32.64
C ALA A 677 -35.13 -0.85 32.11
N ASP A 678 -34.48 -1.87 31.54
CA ASP A 678 -33.18 -1.75 30.90
C ASP A 678 -33.14 -2.55 29.59
N PHE A 679 -33.38 -1.87 28.47
CA PHE A 679 -33.31 -2.49 27.15
C PHE A 679 -31.86 -2.78 26.71
N SER A 680 -30.85 -2.13 27.30
CA SER A 680 -29.45 -2.40 26.97
C SER A 680 -29.05 -3.84 27.33
N ALA A 681 -29.77 -4.44 28.28
CA ALA A 681 -29.63 -5.86 28.61
C ALA A 681 -29.93 -6.81 27.42
N MET A 682 -30.68 -6.36 26.41
CA MET A 682 -31.02 -7.11 25.18
C MET A 682 -30.07 -6.86 24.02
N ILE A 683 -29.10 -5.95 24.16
CA ILE A 683 -28.05 -5.71 23.18
C ILE A 683 -26.85 -6.60 23.55
N SER A 684 -26.25 -7.24 22.53
CA SER A 684 -25.12 -8.16 22.69
C SER A 684 -23.77 -7.46 22.72
#